data_AF-A0A4R6IZ40-F1
#
_entry.id   AF-A0A4R6IZ40-F1
#
_cell.length_a   1.000
_cell.length_b   1.000
_cell.length_c   1.000
_cell.angle_alpha   90.00
_cell.angle_beta   90.00
_cell.angle_gamma   90.00
#
_symmetry.space_group_name_H-M   'P 1'
#
loop_
_entity.id
_entity.type
_entity.pdbx_description
1 polymer ?
#
loop_
_entity_poly.entity_id
_entity_poly.type
_entity_poly.pdbx_seq_one_letter_code
_entity_poly.pdbx_strand_id
1 'polypeptide(L)'
;MQYLGEHLLPGQAGHFFAVLSFVASLLATVAYFKASRSELDTTKAGWVRMARVAFLVETVSILAMFGILYYIISNHLFEYKYAYNHSDRSLQVEYLLSCFWEGQEGSFMLWSFWHCVLGWILIWRAKAWEAGVMTVVSFAQFALASMLLGVYVFGVKIGSSPFTLLRNEFDWPILSRPDYLSLIKDGTGLNTLLQNYWMVIHPPVLFLGFASTIVPFAYAIAGLMSKKHEWVKPSLPWASFSATVLGVGIMMGAAWAYESLSFGGYWAWDPVENASLVPWLTLIAGLHTNLIYRHSGYSLRPTYFFYIITFSLILYSTFLTRSGVLGDTSVHAFTDLGMNTQLLLFVLVFFVPALFLYFKQYKSIPSIQKEENTYSREFWMFIGSLVFFLAGMVIIAKTSTPVFNKLFGTNIAPPEDPEYAHNQIQIFVAVIIGFLTAITQYLKYKDTPKAFFGKKIWIPTIIAVVISLCISFFGEVNYDKKGPGFLFAIHLAIFTAVYSVVANASYIWLGLKGKIKAAGASVAHVGFGMVLVGILISSAKKTVLSWNTTGVTPLRQEDASKPGNPAGNPAENITLFKEVATDMGRYMVTYTKDTINERDRKRYFEITFKAKEGGESFSLYPDVIKNNKGMEGFAANPAAKHYWHKDIFAYITSFQENTGEDTTKFVNRDIKVGDTIFYSNGLLVLNKVSVNPPEQAALYGNGETALFLDIDVLSKDGRRYAVKPGIAVNGNSFRPIADTVTAQSLIIQFNKVKDEKKGLLEIGIKESGAITDLITLKVYEFPMINILWLGILVMTAGFIMSIIQRNKQVKNNLKPVS
;
A
#
# COMPACT_ATOMS: atom_id res chain seq x y z
N MET A 1 -18.52 -3.27 -42.90
CA MET A 1 -17.18 -2.64 -43.01
C MET A 1 -16.16 -3.65 -42.51
N GLN A 2 -15.12 -3.97 -43.27
CA GLN A 2 -14.05 -4.87 -42.84
C GLN A 2 -12.93 -4.02 -42.25
N TYR A 3 -12.64 -4.19 -40.96
CA TYR A 3 -11.53 -3.51 -40.28
C TYR A 3 -10.23 -4.28 -40.54
N LEU A 4 -9.17 -3.57 -40.90
CA LEU A 4 -7.89 -4.14 -41.30
C LEU A 4 -7.00 -4.37 -40.07
N GLY A 5 -6.46 -5.58 -39.94
CA GLY A 5 -5.52 -5.93 -38.87
C GLY A 5 -6.14 -6.37 -37.54
N GLU A 6 -7.47 -6.43 -37.42
CA GLU A 6 -8.13 -6.94 -36.21
C GLU A 6 -7.99 -8.47 -36.07
N HIS A 7 -7.56 -8.94 -34.90
CA HIS A 7 -7.56 -10.36 -34.55
C HIS A 7 -8.79 -10.68 -33.71
N LEU A 8 -9.91 -11.05 -34.33
CA LEU A 8 -11.19 -11.21 -33.64
C LEU A 8 -11.36 -12.54 -32.87
N LEU A 9 -10.68 -13.60 -33.32
CA LEU A 9 -10.84 -14.94 -32.77
C LEU A 9 -10.50 -15.04 -31.26
N PRO A 10 -9.40 -14.45 -30.75
CA PRO A 10 -9.11 -14.44 -29.31
C PRO A 10 -10.26 -13.88 -28.48
N GLY A 11 -10.80 -12.73 -28.86
CA GLY A 11 -11.89 -12.09 -28.13
C GLY A 11 -13.20 -12.88 -28.19
N GLN A 12 -13.52 -13.44 -29.35
CA GLN A 12 -14.69 -14.31 -29.51
C GLN A 12 -14.59 -15.57 -28.64
N ALA A 13 -13.41 -16.21 -28.61
CA ALA A 13 -13.16 -17.36 -27.76
C ALA A 13 -13.22 -16.98 -26.27
N GLY A 14 -12.62 -15.85 -25.88
CA GLY A 14 -12.68 -15.34 -24.51
C GLY A 14 -14.11 -15.08 -24.05
N HIS A 15 -14.92 -14.42 -24.88
CA HIS A 15 -16.33 -14.18 -24.59
C HIS A 15 -17.16 -15.47 -24.52
N PHE A 16 -16.90 -16.45 -25.41
CA PHE A 16 -17.51 -17.77 -25.35
C PHE A 16 -17.25 -18.45 -23.99
N PHE A 17 -16.01 -18.42 -23.50
CA PHE A 17 -15.69 -18.99 -22.19
C PHE A 17 -16.30 -18.19 -21.03
N ALA A 18 -16.50 -16.88 -21.15
CA ALA A 18 -17.23 -16.09 -20.17
C ALA A 18 -18.69 -16.57 -20.04
N VAL A 19 -19.38 -16.77 -21.17
CA VAL A 19 -20.75 -17.31 -21.21
C VAL A 19 -20.79 -18.75 -20.70
N LEU A 20 -19.84 -19.59 -21.11
CA LEU A 20 -19.76 -20.98 -20.66
C LEU A 20 -19.56 -21.07 -19.14
N SER A 21 -18.68 -20.23 -18.58
CA SER A 21 -18.47 -20.11 -17.13
C SER A 21 -19.76 -19.72 -16.40
N PHE A 22 -20.51 -18.74 -16.92
CA PHE A 22 -21.77 -18.30 -16.35
C PHE A 22 -22.81 -19.44 -16.31
N VAL A 23 -22.98 -20.17 -17.40
CA VAL A 23 -23.93 -21.31 -17.46
C VAL A 23 -23.46 -22.47 -16.58
N ALA A 24 -22.17 -22.80 -16.62
CA ALA A 24 -21.60 -23.92 -15.87
C ALA A 24 -21.65 -23.69 -14.35
N SER A 25 -21.32 -22.48 -13.88
CA SER A 25 -21.41 -22.12 -12.45
C SER A 25 -22.86 -22.10 -11.94
N LEU A 26 -23.82 -21.66 -12.76
CA LEU A 26 -25.24 -21.76 -12.42
C LEU A 26 -25.69 -23.23 -12.30
N LEU A 27 -25.31 -24.07 -13.26
CA LEU A 27 -25.62 -25.50 -13.24
C LEU A 27 -24.98 -26.18 -12.01
N ALA A 28 -23.72 -25.87 -11.70
CA ALA A 28 -23.03 -26.37 -10.52
C ALA A 28 -23.75 -25.95 -9.24
N THR A 29 -24.19 -24.69 -9.15
CA THR A 29 -24.95 -24.16 -8.02
C THR A 29 -26.24 -24.94 -7.80
N VAL A 30 -27.06 -25.09 -8.84
CA VAL A 30 -28.34 -25.79 -8.78
C VAL A 30 -28.13 -27.27 -8.44
N ALA A 31 -27.17 -27.93 -9.07
CA ALA A 31 -26.89 -29.34 -8.84
C ALA A 31 -26.37 -29.60 -7.42
N TYR A 32 -25.43 -28.80 -6.90
CA TYR A 32 -24.99 -28.91 -5.51
C TYR A 32 -26.12 -28.61 -4.52
N PHE A 33 -26.97 -27.61 -4.81
CA PHE A 33 -28.13 -27.31 -3.97
C PHE A 33 -29.10 -28.49 -3.90
N LYS A 34 -29.44 -29.09 -5.04
CA LYS A 34 -30.28 -30.30 -5.11
C LYS A 34 -29.63 -31.48 -4.37
N ALA A 35 -28.33 -31.69 -4.52
CA ALA A 35 -27.59 -32.70 -3.77
C ALA A 35 -27.66 -32.46 -2.25
N SER A 36 -27.58 -31.20 -1.80
CA SER A 36 -27.63 -30.85 -0.37
C SER A 36 -28.99 -31.12 0.28
N ARG A 37 -30.06 -31.18 -0.53
CA ARG A 37 -31.45 -31.40 -0.10
C ARG A 37 -31.95 -32.84 -0.35
N SER A 38 -31.17 -33.66 -1.03
CA SER A 38 -31.56 -35.04 -1.37
C SER A 38 -31.38 -35.97 -0.18
N GLU A 39 -32.42 -36.74 0.15
CA GLU A 39 -32.39 -37.75 1.23
C GLU A 39 -31.91 -39.12 0.73
N LEU A 40 -32.20 -39.47 -0.53
CA LEU A 40 -31.75 -40.72 -1.17
C LEU A 40 -30.30 -40.59 -1.68
N ASP A 41 -29.44 -41.53 -1.29
CA ASP A 41 -28.01 -41.51 -1.61
C ASP A 41 -27.73 -41.64 -3.12
N THR A 42 -28.51 -42.42 -3.85
CA THR A 42 -28.37 -42.60 -5.31
C THR A 42 -28.64 -41.30 -6.07
N THR A 43 -29.75 -40.62 -5.74
CA THR A 43 -30.11 -39.32 -6.30
C THR A 43 -29.07 -38.27 -5.96
N LYS A 44 -28.59 -38.25 -4.71
CA LYS A 44 -27.54 -37.35 -4.25
C LYS A 44 -26.24 -37.54 -5.03
N ALA A 45 -25.80 -38.78 -5.24
CA ALA A 45 -24.58 -39.09 -5.98
C ALA A 45 -24.66 -38.60 -7.43
N GLY A 46 -25.81 -38.75 -8.09
CA GLY A 46 -26.06 -38.23 -9.44
C GLY A 46 -25.90 -36.72 -9.53
N TRP A 47 -26.54 -35.98 -8.61
CA TRP A 47 -26.43 -34.52 -8.54
C TRP A 47 -25.00 -34.03 -8.24
N VAL A 48 -24.28 -34.68 -7.32
CA VAL A 48 -22.88 -34.34 -7.03
C VAL A 48 -22.00 -34.57 -8.24
N ARG A 49 -22.18 -35.67 -8.98
CA ARG A 49 -21.42 -35.94 -10.21
C ARG A 49 -21.65 -34.84 -11.26
N MET A 50 -22.90 -34.48 -11.50
CA MET A 50 -23.26 -33.39 -12.41
C MET A 50 -22.63 -32.06 -11.96
N ALA A 51 -22.72 -31.75 -10.67
CA ALA A 51 -22.18 -30.51 -10.11
C ALA A 51 -20.66 -30.43 -10.25
N ARG A 52 -19.93 -31.53 -10.00
CA ARG A 52 -18.47 -31.59 -10.20
C ARG A 52 -18.05 -31.43 -11.65
N VAL A 53 -18.79 -32.01 -12.60
CA VAL A 53 -18.54 -31.82 -14.04
C VAL A 53 -18.79 -30.37 -14.43
N ALA A 54 -19.90 -29.77 -14.00
CA ALA A 54 -20.19 -28.37 -14.24
C ALA A 54 -19.11 -27.45 -13.66
N PHE A 55 -18.66 -27.71 -12.43
CA PHE A 55 -17.56 -26.97 -11.80
C PHE A 55 -16.21 -27.15 -12.52
N LEU A 56 -15.96 -28.32 -13.12
CA LEU A 56 -14.80 -28.54 -13.98
C LEU A 56 -14.87 -27.69 -15.25
N VAL A 57 -16.02 -27.65 -15.92
CA VAL A 57 -16.24 -26.81 -17.11
C VAL A 57 -16.04 -25.34 -16.77
N GLU A 58 -16.57 -24.88 -15.64
CA GLU A 58 -16.33 -23.53 -15.11
C GLU A 58 -14.83 -23.27 -14.90
N THR A 59 -14.12 -24.18 -14.21
CA THR A 59 -12.68 -24.05 -13.95
C THR A 59 -11.87 -23.95 -15.25
N VAL A 60 -12.15 -24.82 -16.23
CA VAL A 60 -11.51 -24.79 -17.55
C VAL A 60 -11.82 -23.48 -18.27
N SER A 61 -13.04 -22.98 -18.16
CA SER A 61 -13.44 -21.70 -18.79
C SER A 61 -12.67 -20.52 -18.20
N ILE A 62 -12.52 -20.45 -16.87
CA ILE A 62 -11.73 -19.39 -16.21
C ILE A 62 -10.25 -19.47 -16.62
N LEU A 63 -9.67 -20.66 -16.64
CA LEU A 63 -8.28 -20.85 -17.08
C LEU A 63 -8.07 -20.46 -18.55
N ALA A 64 -9.02 -20.81 -19.42
CA ALA A 64 -8.99 -20.42 -20.82
C ALA A 64 -9.10 -18.90 -20.98
N MET A 65 -10.02 -18.24 -20.26
CA MET A 65 -10.11 -16.78 -20.25
C MET A 65 -8.81 -16.13 -19.79
N PHE A 66 -8.16 -16.67 -18.74
CA PHE A 66 -6.85 -16.19 -18.28
C PHE A 66 -5.79 -16.29 -19.38
N GLY A 67 -5.66 -17.46 -20.01
CA GLY A 67 -4.68 -17.67 -21.09
C GLY A 67 -4.93 -16.77 -22.30
N ILE A 68 -6.20 -16.60 -22.69
CA ILE A 68 -6.59 -15.74 -23.84
C ILE A 68 -6.30 -14.27 -23.52
N LEU A 69 -6.65 -13.79 -22.33
CA LEU A 69 -6.39 -12.40 -21.96
C LEU A 69 -4.88 -12.13 -21.88
N TYR A 70 -4.10 -13.08 -21.36
CA TYR A 70 -2.64 -12.98 -21.32
C TYR A 70 -2.06 -12.94 -22.75
N TYR A 71 -2.58 -13.76 -23.66
CA TYR A 71 -2.20 -13.74 -25.07
C TYR A 71 -2.48 -12.36 -25.70
N ILE A 72 -3.67 -11.78 -25.45
CA ILE A 72 -4.05 -10.45 -25.95
C ILE A 72 -3.10 -9.36 -25.43
N ILE A 73 -2.79 -9.38 -24.12
CA ILE A 73 -1.92 -8.39 -23.48
C ILE A 73 -0.46 -8.53 -23.95
N SER A 74 0.09 -9.74 -23.93
CA SER A 74 1.50 -10.00 -24.28
C SER A 74 1.82 -9.80 -25.76
N ASN A 75 0.83 -9.92 -26.65
CA ASN A 75 0.99 -9.60 -28.07
C ASN A 75 0.59 -8.16 -28.41
N HIS A 76 0.24 -7.34 -27.40
CA HIS A 76 -0.14 -5.93 -27.58
C HIS A 76 -1.25 -5.72 -28.61
N LEU A 77 -2.29 -6.56 -28.54
CA LEU A 77 -3.45 -6.49 -29.43
C LEU A 77 -4.36 -5.32 -29.02
N PHE A 78 -3.97 -4.10 -29.43
CA PHE A 78 -4.62 -2.84 -29.05
C PHE A 78 -5.99 -2.60 -29.69
N GLU A 79 -6.46 -3.50 -30.56
CA GLU A 79 -7.88 -3.58 -30.94
C GLU A 79 -8.78 -3.91 -29.74
N TYR A 80 -8.24 -4.54 -28.69
CA TYR A 80 -8.95 -4.83 -27.45
C TYR A 80 -8.82 -3.68 -26.46
N LYS A 81 -9.96 -3.22 -25.93
CA LYS A 81 -10.01 -2.15 -24.92
C LYS A 81 -9.10 -2.44 -23.73
N TYR A 82 -9.10 -3.68 -23.27
CA TYR A 82 -8.33 -4.08 -22.09
C TYR A 82 -6.82 -3.95 -22.32
N ALA A 83 -6.29 -4.47 -23.43
CA ALA A 83 -4.87 -4.32 -23.75
C ALA A 83 -4.47 -2.86 -23.94
N TYR A 84 -5.29 -2.07 -24.64
CA TYR A 84 -5.05 -0.64 -24.84
C TYR A 84 -5.04 0.16 -23.52
N ASN A 85 -5.93 -0.15 -22.58
CA ASN A 85 -6.05 0.59 -21.32
C ASN A 85 -5.00 0.19 -20.27
N HIS A 86 -4.40 -1.00 -20.37
CA HIS A 86 -3.64 -1.59 -19.26
C HIS A 86 -2.21 -1.99 -19.62
N SER A 87 -1.85 -1.99 -20.90
CA SER A 87 -0.52 -2.37 -21.37
C SER A 87 0.01 -1.39 -22.40
N ASP A 88 1.33 -1.39 -22.57
CA ASP A 88 2.05 -0.67 -23.62
C ASP A 88 3.29 -1.48 -24.00
N ARG A 89 3.88 -1.20 -25.17
CA ARG A 89 5.01 -1.98 -25.72
C ARG A 89 6.30 -1.88 -24.91
N SER A 90 6.45 -0.87 -24.06
CA SER A 90 7.61 -0.69 -23.18
C SER A 90 7.44 -1.34 -21.81
N LEU A 91 6.24 -1.88 -21.51
CA LEU A 91 5.95 -2.50 -20.22
C LEU A 91 6.82 -3.74 -20.01
N GLN A 92 7.50 -3.81 -18.88
CA GLN A 92 8.35 -4.94 -18.52
C GLN A 92 7.52 -6.23 -18.34
N VAL A 93 8.13 -7.38 -18.65
CA VAL A 93 7.43 -8.67 -18.73
C VAL A 93 6.82 -9.07 -17.38
N GLU A 94 7.50 -8.77 -16.29
CA GLU A 94 7.03 -8.97 -14.91
C GLU A 94 5.70 -8.26 -14.61
N TYR A 95 5.41 -7.14 -15.27
CA TYR A 95 4.18 -6.37 -15.07
C TYR A 95 3.05 -6.77 -16.01
N LEU A 96 3.28 -7.62 -17.02
CA LEU A 96 2.22 -8.07 -17.93
C LEU A 96 1.11 -8.82 -17.19
N LEU A 97 1.47 -9.63 -16.18
CA LEU A 97 0.47 -10.26 -15.31
C LEU A 97 -0.22 -9.23 -14.41
N SER A 98 0.49 -8.17 -14.01
CA SER A 98 -0.08 -7.10 -13.19
C SER A 98 -1.22 -6.35 -13.87
N CYS A 99 -1.24 -6.33 -15.21
CA CYS A 99 -2.36 -5.78 -15.99
C CYS A 99 -3.71 -6.44 -15.64
N PHE A 100 -3.73 -7.71 -15.21
CA PHE A 100 -4.99 -8.40 -14.87
C PHE A 100 -5.67 -7.78 -13.66
N TRP A 101 -4.93 -7.55 -12.58
CA TRP A 101 -5.53 -7.09 -11.32
C TRP A 101 -5.51 -5.58 -11.16
N GLU A 102 -4.84 -4.85 -12.05
CA GLU A 102 -5.02 -3.40 -12.21
C GLU A 102 -6.37 -3.05 -12.84
N GLY A 103 -6.90 -3.89 -13.75
CA GLY A 103 -8.24 -3.73 -14.31
C GLY A 103 -9.33 -4.41 -13.46
N GLN A 104 -10.57 -3.93 -13.53
CA GLN A 104 -11.66 -4.53 -12.76
C GLN A 104 -11.99 -5.95 -13.24
N GLU A 105 -12.09 -6.16 -14.55
CA GLU A 105 -12.47 -7.42 -15.18
C GLU A 105 -11.47 -8.53 -14.81
N GLY A 106 -10.17 -8.27 -15.01
CA GLY A 106 -9.14 -9.25 -14.67
C GLY A 106 -9.04 -9.52 -13.16
N SER A 107 -9.37 -8.57 -12.29
CA SER A 107 -9.45 -8.81 -10.85
C SER A 107 -10.62 -9.72 -10.44
N PHE A 108 -11.78 -9.61 -11.12
CA PHE A 108 -12.89 -10.57 -10.93
C PHE A 108 -12.49 -11.96 -11.43
N MET A 109 -11.76 -12.03 -12.56
CA MET A 109 -11.18 -13.30 -13.03
C MET A 109 -10.23 -13.89 -11.98
N LEU A 110 -9.31 -13.10 -11.41
CA LEU A 110 -8.39 -13.54 -10.36
C LEU A 110 -9.12 -14.06 -9.13
N TRP A 111 -10.20 -13.41 -8.73
CA TRP A 111 -11.06 -13.91 -7.66
C TRP A 111 -11.70 -15.25 -8.03
N SER A 112 -12.31 -15.35 -9.22
CA SER A 112 -12.89 -16.59 -9.73
C SER A 112 -11.86 -17.72 -9.82
N PHE A 113 -10.62 -17.44 -10.23
CA PHE A 113 -9.52 -18.40 -10.24
C PHE A 113 -9.26 -18.96 -8.84
N TRP A 114 -9.15 -18.11 -7.82
CA TRP A 114 -8.94 -18.57 -6.45
C TRP A 114 -10.12 -19.36 -5.90
N HIS A 115 -11.36 -18.99 -6.23
CA HIS A 115 -12.54 -19.79 -5.89
C HIS A 115 -12.53 -21.16 -6.58
N CYS A 116 -12.07 -21.29 -7.83
CA CYS A 116 -11.88 -22.57 -8.50
C CYS A 116 -10.85 -23.44 -7.76
N VAL A 117 -9.68 -22.88 -7.45
CA VAL A 117 -8.60 -23.58 -6.71
C VAL A 117 -9.10 -24.06 -5.34
N LEU A 118 -9.72 -23.16 -4.56
CA LEU A 118 -10.27 -23.48 -3.24
C LEU A 118 -11.42 -24.49 -3.34
N GLY A 119 -12.27 -24.37 -4.36
CA GLY A 119 -13.38 -25.29 -4.61
C GLY A 119 -12.92 -26.72 -4.86
N TRP A 120 -11.85 -26.93 -5.63
CA TRP A 120 -11.27 -28.28 -5.80
C TRP A 120 -10.70 -28.86 -4.50
N ILE A 121 -10.04 -28.02 -3.69
CA ILE A 121 -9.57 -28.45 -2.37
C ILE A 121 -10.77 -28.82 -1.47
N LEU A 122 -11.88 -28.08 -1.55
CA LEU A 122 -13.09 -28.35 -0.78
C LEU A 122 -13.83 -29.60 -1.26
N ILE A 123 -13.94 -29.84 -2.57
CA ILE A 123 -14.50 -31.09 -3.12
C ILE A 123 -13.75 -32.30 -2.55
N TRP A 124 -12.42 -32.20 -2.41
CA TRP A 124 -11.63 -33.28 -1.82
C TRP A 124 -11.75 -33.39 -0.28
N ARG A 125 -11.89 -32.27 0.44
CA ARG A 125 -11.77 -32.25 1.91
C ARG A 125 -13.07 -32.11 2.68
N ALA A 126 -14.11 -31.52 2.10
CA ALA A 126 -15.35 -31.18 2.81
C ALA A 126 -16.21 -32.42 3.12
N LYS A 127 -16.05 -33.51 2.34
CA LYS A 127 -16.75 -34.79 2.55
C LYS A 127 -18.27 -34.59 2.64
N ALA A 128 -18.89 -34.92 3.77
CA ALA A 128 -20.33 -34.75 4.01
C ALA A 128 -20.82 -33.30 3.86
N TRP A 129 -19.92 -32.31 3.97
CA TRP A 129 -20.23 -30.89 3.81
C TRP A 129 -20.10 -30.40 2.36
N GLU A 130 -19.55 -31.21 1.45
CA GLU A 130 -19.26 -30.81 0.07
C GLU A 130 -20.46 -30.15 -0.60
N ALA A 131 -21.61 -30.82 -0.64
CA ALA A 131 -22.78 -30.30 -1.35
C ALA A 131 -23.23 -28.94 -0.82
N GLY A 132 -23.35 -28.77 0.50
CA GLY A 132 -23.80 -27.50 1.09
C GLY A 132 -22.78 -26.37 0.95
N VAL A 133 -21.48 -26.66 1.13
CA VAL A 133 -20.42 -25.67 0.99
C VAL A 133 -20.23 -25.25 -0.47
N MET A 134 -20.20 -26.21 -1.38
CA MET A 134 -20.01 -25.95 -2.80
C MET A 134 -21.22 -25.27 -3.44
N THR A 135 -22.44 -25.42 -2.92
CA THR A 135 -23.57 -24.56 -3.34
C THR A 135 -23.24 -23.08 -3.20
N VAL A 136 -22.66 -22.68 -2.06
CA VAL A 136 -22.35 -21.27 -1.79
C VAL A 136 -21.17 -20.80 -2.64
N VAL A 137 -20.13 -21.62 -2.77
CA VAL A 137 -18.95 -21.32 -3.60
C VAL A 137 -19.33 -21.19 -5.08
N SER A 138 -20.08 -22.15 -5.62
CA SER A 138 -20.56 -22.10 -7.01
C SER A 138 -21.52 -20.92 -7.24
N PHE A 139 -22.32 -20.54 -6.25
CA PHE A 139 -23.18 -19.35 -6.39
C PHE A 139 -22.37 -18.06 -6.44
N ALA A 140 -21.29 -17.96 -5.67
CA ALA A 140 -20.36 -16.83 -5.79
C ALA A 140 -19.66 -16.81 -7.14
N GLN A 141 -19.32 -17.97 -7.69
CA GLN A 141 -18.79 -18.08 -9.05
C GLN A 141 -19.79 -17.65 -10.12
N PHE A 142 -21.06 -18.02 -9.96
CA PHE A 142 -22.13 -17.55 -10.84
C PHE A 142 -22.25 -16.02 -10.81
N ALA A 143 -22.22 -15.43 -9.62
CA ALA A 143 -22.27 -13.98 -9.49
C ALA A 143 -21.02 -13.30 -10.09
N LEU A 144 -19.82 -13.82 -9.87
CA LEU A 144 -18.59 -13.31 -10.48
C LEU A 144 -18.58 -13.50 -12.01
N ALA A 145 -19.03 -14.64 -12.53
CA ALA A 145 -19.17 -14.87 -13.96
C ALA A 145 -20.15 -13.88 -14.60
N SER A 146 -21.22 -13.50 -13.89
CA SER A 146 -22.14 -12.45 -14.35
C SER A 146 -21.47 -11.07 -14.46
N MET A 147 -20.41 -10.80 -13.67
CA MET A 147 -19.62 -9.57 -13.76
C MET A 147 -18.72 -9.54 -14.99
N LEU A 148 -18.48 -10.69 -15.65
CA LEU A 148 -17.57 -10.83 -16.78
C LEU A 148 -18.29 -10.97 -18.14
N LEU A 149 -19.63 -10.95 -18.16
CA LEU A 149 -20.40 -11.15 -19.39
C LEU A 149 -20.24 -10.00 -20.38
N GLY A 150 -20.37 -8.75 -19.94
CA GLY A 150 -20.26 -7.58 -20.82
C GLY A 150 -21.41 -7.45 -21.82
N VAL A 151 -22.64 -7.77 -21.42
CA VAL A 151 -23.83 -7.75 -22.29
C VAL A 151 -24.83 -6.67 -21.86
N TYR A 152 -25.61 -6.15 -22.80
CA TYR A 152 -26.69 -5.20 -22.52
C TYR A 152 -28.04 -5.91 -22.62
N VAL A 153 -28.82 -5.88 -21.54
CA VAL A 153 -30.15 -6.49 -21.46
C VAL A 153 -31.15 -5.40 -21.08
N PHE A 154 -32.13 -5.14 -21.96
CA PHE A 154 -33.12 -4.06 -21.79
C PHE A 154 -32.52 -2.68 -21.48
N GLY A 155 -31.37 -2.36 -22.09
CA GLY A 155 -30.65 -1.10 -21.87
C GLY A 155 -29.80 -1.05 -20.60
N VAL A 156 -29.78 -2.13 -19.79
CA VAL A 156 -28.94 -2.25 -18.59
C VAL A 156 -27.69 -3.07 -18.92
N LYS A 157 -26.51 -2.55 -18.59
CA LYS A 157 -25.24 -3.28 -18.72
C LYS A 157 -25.12 -4.33 -17.62
N ILE A 158 -24.86 -5.58 -18.00
CA ILE A 158 -24.58 -6.71 -17.11
C ILE A 158 -23.16 -7.17 -17.35
N GLY A 159 -22.31 -6.96 -16.35
CA GLY A 159 -20.90 -7.26 -16.42
C GLY A 159 -20.11 -6.34 -17.35
N SER A 160 -18.79 -6.50 -17.32
CA SER A 160 -17.85 -5.93 -18.27
C SER A 160 -16.94 -7.06 -18.76
N SER A 161 -16.88 -7.25 -20.07
CA SER A 161 -16.04 -8.29 -20.66
C SER A 161 -14.65 -7.71 -20.96
N PRO A 162 -13.55 -8.36 -20.56
CA PRO A 162 -12.20 -7.92 -20.91
C PRO A 162 -11.88 -8.15 -22.40
N PHE A 163 -12.78 -8.80 -23.13
CA PHE A 163 -12.61 -9.18 -24.54
C PHE A 163 -13.34 -8.22 -25.50
N THR A 164 -13.84 -7.09 -25.01
CA THR A 164 -14.49 -6.08 -25.86
C THR A 164 -13.47 -5.36 -26.74
N LEU A 165 -13.89 -5.06 -27.97
CA LEU A 165 -13.10 -4.26 -28.90
C LEU A 165 -13.18 -2.79 -28.52
N LEU A 166 -12.08 -2.08 -28.71
CA LEU A 166 -11.95 -0.64 -28.45
C LEU A 166 -13.04 0.17 -29.19
N ARG A 167 -13.27 -0.14 -30.47
CA ARG A 167 -14.28 0.52 -31.33
C ARG A 167 -15.73 0.31 -30.89
N ASN A 168 -16.01 -0.64 -30.01
CA ASN A 168 -17.37 -0.86 -29.50
C ASN A 168 -17.63 -0.09 -28.20
N GLU A 169 -16.60 0.46 -27.58
CA GLU A 169 -16.66 1.09 -26.25
C GLU A 169 -16.34 2.57 -26.28
N PHE A 170 -15.56 3.03 -27.27
CA PHE A 170 -15.21 4.44 -27.47
C PHE A 170 -15.82 4.98 -28.75
N ASP A 171 -16.45 6.16 -28.66
CA ASP A 171 -17.02 6.88 -29.80
C ASP A 171 -16.01 7.90 -30.35
N TRP A 172 -14.83 7.40 -30.78
CA TRP A 172 -13.80 8.25 -31.38
C TRP A 172 -13.93 8.20 -32.92
N PRO A 173 -13.94 9.35 -33.62
CA PRO A 173 -14.05 9.38 -35.09
C PRO A 173 -13.01 8.52 -35.82
N ILE A 174 -11.84 8.36 -35.22
CA ILE A 174 -10.74 7.54 -35.75
C ILE A 174 -11.09 6.04 -35.81
N LEU A 175 -11.91 5.54 -34.88
CA LEU A 175 -12.29 4.11 -34.76
C LEU A 175 -13.32 3.69 -35.81
N SER A 176 -13.99 4.67 -36.43
CA SER A 176 -14.88 4.44 -37.57
C SER A 176 -14.13 4.16 -38.87
N ARG A 177 -12.80 4.35 -38.89
CA ARG A 177 -11.98 4.07 -40.07
C ARG A 177 -11.60 2.59 -40.16
N PRO A 178 -11.63 1.96 -41.35
CA PRO A 178 -11.18 0.57 -41.52
C PRO A 178 -9.72 0.33 -41.10
N ASP A 179 -8.86 1.35 -41.20
CA ASP A 179 -7.42 1.31 -40.95
C ASP A 179 -7.01 1.87 -39.57
N TYR A 180 -7.94 2.01 -38.61
CA TYR A 180 -7.68 2.70 -37.33
C TYR A 180 -6.49 2.15 -36.54
N LEU A 181 -6.19 0.85 -36.62
CA LEU A 181 -5.03 0.24 -35.97
C LEU A 181 -3.70 0.74 -36.50
N SER A 182 -3.66 1.27 -37.72
CA SER A 182 -2.46 1.96 -38.22
C SER A 182 -2.19 3.28 -37.48
N LEU A 183 -3.21 3.84 -36.82
CA LEU A 183 -3.14 5.10 -36.09
C LEU A 183 -2.96 4.89 -34.59
N ILE A 184 -3.41 3.75 -34.06
CA ILE A 184 -3.17 3.33 -32.67
C ILE A 184 -1.85 2.56 -32.59
N LYS A 185 -0.75 3.29 -32.31
CA LYS A 185 0.61 2.72 -32.28
C LYS A 185 0.93 1.98 -30.98
N ASP A 186 0.36 2.44 -29.87
CA ASP A 186 0.64 1.91 -28.54
C ASP A 186 -0.58 2.05 -27.61
N GLY A 187 -0.54 1.33 -26.49
CA GLY A 187 -1.52 1.46 -25.41
C GLY A 187 -1.13 2.54 -24.39
N THR A 188 -2.03 2.78 -23.45
CA THR A 188 -1.85 3.78 -22.38
C THR A 188 -0.97 3.29 -21.23
N GLY A 189 -0.66 1.99 -21.18
CA GLY A 189 0.23 1.39 -20.19
C GLY A 189 -0.42 1.09 -18.85
N LEU A 190 0.31 0.37 -18.00
CA LEU A 190 -0.04 0.22 -16.58
C LEU A 190 0.09 1.57 -15.89
N ASN A 191 -0.78 1.91 -14.94
CA ASN A 191 -0.58 3.11 -14.12
C ASN A 191 0.84 3.10 -13.54
N THR A 192 1.57 4.19 -13.77
CA THR A 192 2.99 4.31 -13.42
C THR A 192 3.27 4.18 -11.92
N LEU A 193 2.32 4.55 -11.05
CA LEU A 193 2.42 4.32 -9.59
C LEU A 193 2.42 2.83 -9.23
N LEU A 194 1.91 1.98 -10.13
CA LEU A 194 1.79 0.54 -9.92
C LEU A 194 2.96 -0.25 -10.50
N GLN A 195 3.94 0.41 -11.15
CA GLN A 195 5.12 -0.23 -11.73
C GLN A 195 6.20 -0.50 -10.66
N ASN A 196 5.85 -1.36 -9.72
CA ASN A 196 6.69 -1.85 -8.63
C ASN A 196 6.44 -3.37 -8.44
N TYR A 197 7.47 -4.13 -8.07
CA TYR A 197 7.37 -5.59 -7.89
C TYR A 197 6.28 -6.02 -6.90
N TRP A 198 5.94 -5.19 -5.91
CA TRP A 198 4.82 -5.44 -5.00
C TRP A 198 3.49 -5.62 -5.74
N MET A 199 3.26 -4.86 -6.80
CA MET A 199 2.07 -5.00 -7.64
C MET A 199 1.96 -6.41 -8.24
N VAL A 200 3.09 -7.10 -8.46
CA VAL A 200 3.09 -8.47 -9.01
C VAL A 200 2.63 -9.49 -7.97
N ILE A 201 3.01 -9.31 -6.70
CA ILE A 201 2.87 -10.33 -5.66
C ILE A 201 1.77 -10.06 -4.63
N HIS A 202 1.52 -8.80 -4.27
CA HIS A 202 0.58 -8.43 -3.23
C HIS A 202 -0.88 -8.70 -3.64
N PRO A 203 -1.40 -8.21 -4.78
CA PRO A 203 -2.80 -8.42 -5.15
C PRO A 203 -3.18 -9.91 -5.26
N PRO A 204 -2.39 -10.81 -5.86
CA PRO A 204 -2.70 -12.25 -5.84
C PRO A 204 -2.86 -12.84 -4.44
N VAL A 205 -2.01 -12.44 -3.49
CA VAL A 205 -2.09 -12.90 -2.09
C VAL A 205 -3.32 -12.30 -1.38
N LEU A 206 -3.57 -11.00 -1.56
CA LEU A 206 -4.73 -10.33 -0.99
C LEU A 206 -6.04 -10.94 -1.50
N PHE A 207 -6.15 -11.20 -2.81
CA PHE A 207 -7.31 -11.83 -3.43
C PHE A 207 -7.49 -13.28 -3.00
N LEU A 208 -6.42 -14.04 -2.76
CA LEU A 208 -6.54 -15.36 -2.13
C LEU A 208 -7.11 -15.22 -0.70
N GLY A 209 -6.68 -14.19 0.04
CA GLY A 209 -7.27 -13.81 1.32
C GLY A 209 -8.77 -13.58 1.20
N PHE A 210 -9.21 -12.70 0.30
CA PHE A 210 -10.61 -12.38 0.02
C PHE A 210 -11.41 -13.65 -0.33
N ALA A 211 -10.95 -14.38 -1.33
CA ALA A 211 -11.56 -15.61 -1.80
C ALA A 211 -11.68 -16.66 -0.69
N SER A 212 -10.68 -16.80 0.17
CA SER A 212 -10.71 -17.81 1.24
C SER A 212 -11.75 -17.54 2.32
N THR A 213 -12.17 -16.28 2.53
CA THR A 213 -13.18 -15.95 3.55
C THR A 213 -14.56 -16.53 3.24
N ILE A 214 -14.84 -16.88 1.98
CA ILE A 214 -16.08 -17.57 1.60
C ILE A 214 -16.18 -18.94 2.26
N VAL A 215 -15.07 -19.57 2.62
CA VAL A 215 -15.06 -20.95 3.14
C VAL A 215 -15.70 -21.04 4.52
N PRO A 216 -15.25 -20.31 5.56
CA PRO A 216 -15.95 -20.30 6.84
C PRO A 216 -17.39 -19.81 6.73
N PHE A 217 -17.68 -18.86 5.85
CA PHE A 217 -19.04 -18.42 5.52
C PHE A 217 -19.90 -19.56 4.95
N ALA A 218 -19.41 -20.29 3.94
CA ALA A 218 -20.12 -21.37 3.29
C ALA A 218 -20.41 -22.53 4.25
N TYR A 219 -19.47 -22.87 5.14
CA TYR A 219 -19.73 -23.83 6.23
C TYR A 219 -20.81 -23.35 7.19
N ALA A 220 -20.82 -22.05 7.55
CA ALA A 220 -21.84 -21.47 8.40
C ALA A 220 -23.22 -21.54 7.72
N ILE A 221 -23.35 -21.14 6.46
CA ILE A 221 -24.61 -21.22 5.70
C ILE A 221 -25.07 -22.67 5.56
N ALA A 222 -24.19 -23.59 5.19
CA ALA A 222 -24.50 -25.02 5.10
C ALA A 222 -24.98 -25.59 6.45
N GLY A 223 -24.39 -25.14 7.56
CA GLY A 223 -24.81 -25.49 8.91
C GLY A 223 -26.21 -24.98 9.26
N LEU A 224 -26.53 -23.73 8.91
CA LEU A 224 -27.87 -23.16 9.12
C LEU A 224 -28.95 -23.85 8.26
N MET A 225 -28.61 -24.17 7.01
CA MET A 225 -29.53 -24.85 6.08
C MET A 225 -29.82 -26.29 6.51
N SER A 226 -28.82 -27.00 7.03
CA SER A 226 -28.94 -28.38 7.49
C SER A 226 -29.32 -28.52 8.97
N LYS A 227 -29.32 -27.41 9.73
CA LYS A 227 -29.46 -27.37 11.20
C LYS A 227 -28.42 -28.24 11.93
N LYS A 228 -27.26 -28.45 11.32
CA LYS A 228 -26.12 -29.20 11.88
C LYS A 228 -25.05 -28.21 12.31
N HIS A 229 -24.52 -28.35 13.52
CA HIS A 229 -23.58 -27.39 14.12
C HIS A 229 -22.12 -27.88 14.14
N GLU A 230 -21.86 -29.09 13.66
CA GLU A 230 -20.53 -29.69 13.61
C GLU A 230 -19.60 -29.02 12.58
N TRP A 231 -20.14 -28.16 11.71
CA TRP A 231 -19.40 -27.39 10.70
C TRP A 231 -18.28 -26.53 11.29
N VAL A 232 -18.37 -26.16 12.58
CA VAL A 232 -17.32 -25.40 13.28
C VAL A 232 -15.97 -26.13 13.27
N LYS A 233 -15.98 -27.47 13.24
CA LYS A 233 -14.77 -28.30 13.28
C LYS A 233 -13.97 -28.18 11.98
N PRO A 234 -14.56 -28.46 10.79
CA PRO A 234 -13.86 -28.27 9.53
C PRO A 234 -13.65 -26.80 9.17
N SER A 235 -14.47 -25.85 9.65
CA SER A 235 -14.28 -24.42 9.33
C SER A 235 -13.10 -23.77 10.08
N LEU A 236 -12.73 -24.27 11.26
CA LEU A 236 -11.69 -23.63 12.09
C LEU A 236 -10.30 -23.54 11.43
N PRO A 237 -9.75 -24.60 10.78
CA PRO A 237 -8.50 -24.49 10.03
C PRO A 237 -8.61 -23.52 8.86
N TRP A 238 -9.76 -23.47 8.19
CA TRP A 238 -10.02 -22.54 7.09
C TRP A 238 -10.07 -21.09 7.56
N ALA A 239 -10.75 -20.79 8.66
CA ALA A 239 -10.73 -19.45 9.24
C ALA A 239 -9.32 -19.01 9.66
N SER A 240 -8.50 -19.96 10.15
CA SER A 240 -7.09 -19.68 10.47
C SER A 240 -6.28 -19.39 9.20
N PHE A 241 -6.47 -20.18 8.14
CA PHE A 241 -5.85 -19.97 6.83
C PHE A 241 -6.25 -18.61 6.24
N SER A 242 -7.55 -18.30 6.23
CA SER A 242 -8.07 -17.01 5.76
C SER A 242 -7.50 -15.83 6.53
N ALA A 243 -7.44 -15.92 7.87
CA ALA A 243 -6.86 -14.88 8.70
C ALA A 243 -5.36 -14.68 8.39
N THR A 244 -4.65 -15.78 8.10
CA THR A 244 -3.22 -15.72 7.75
C THR A 244 -3.01 -15.05 6.41
N VAL A 245 -3.67 -15.54 5.36
CA VAL A 245 -3.42 -15.05 4.00
C VAL A 245 -3.96 -13.63 3.81
N LEU A 246 -5.15 -13.33 4.34
CA LEU A 246 -5.68 -11.96 4.31
C LEU A 246 -4.78 -11.01 5.11
N GLY A 247 -4.31 -11.43 6.30
CA GLY A 247 -3.38 -10.64 7.10
C GLY A 247 -2.07 -10.38 6.35
N VAL A 248 -1.44 -11.41 5.78
CA VAL A 248 -0.22 -11.25 4.96
C VAL A 248 -0.47 -10.34 3.77
N GLY A 249 -1.60 -10.48 3.07
CA GLY A 249 -1.99 -9.58 1.99
C GLY A 249 -2.01 -8.13 2.44
N ILE A 250 -2.73 -7.80 3.52
CA ILE A 250 -2.80 -6.44 4.07
C ILE A 250 -1.40 -5.92 4.45
N MET A 251 -0.57 -6.76 5.09
CA MET A 251 0.78 -6.37 5.50
C MET A 251 1.73 -6.16 4.31
N MET A 252 1.60 -6.93 3.23
CA MET A 252 2.32 -6.69 1.98
C MET A 252 1.89 -5.36 1.34
N GLY A 253 0.61 -4.99 1.47
CA GLY A 253 0.11 -3.68 1.05
C GLY A 253 0.76 -2.54 1.85
N ALA A 254 0.89 -2.70 3.17
CA ALA A 254 1.59 -1.75 4.03
C ALA A 254 3.10 -1.64 3.69
N ALA A 255 3.76 -2.75 3.35
CA ALA A 255 5.15 -2.75 2.89
C ALA A 255 5.30 -2.08 1.51
N TRP A 256 4.36 -2.33 0.61
CA TRP A 256 4.32 -1.64 -0.68
C TRP A 256 4.14 -0.14 -0.50
N ALA A 257 3.18 0.28 0.33
CA ALA A 257 2.99 1.68 0.68
C ALA A 257 4.26 2.32 1.25
N TYR A 258 4.94 1.59 2.13
CA TYR A 258 6.21 2.03 2.70
C TYR A 258 7.31 2.22 1.64
N GLU A 259 7.40 1.35 0.64
CA GLU A 259 8.46 1.40 -0.38
C GLU A 259 8.17 2.30 -1.58
N SER A 260 6.90 2.47 -1.96
CA SER A 260 6.54 3.17 -3.21
C SER A 260 5.66 4.40 -3.02
N LEU A 261 4.98 4.58 -1.89
CA LEU A 261 4.04 5.68 -1.74
C LEU A 261 4.67 6.88 -1.04
N SER A 262 4.64 8.01 -1.74
CA SER A 262 5.29 9.28 -1.38
C SER A 262 4.56 10.07 -0.28
N PHE A 263 3.57 9.48 0.40
CA PHE A 263 2.98 10.06 1.61
C PHE A 263 3.80 9.81 2.90
N GLY A 264 4.89 9.04 2.79
CA GLY A 264 5.89 8.96 3.85
C GLY A 264 5.45 8.09 5.02
N GLY A 265 4.94 6.89 4.78
CA GLY A 265 4.59 5.95 5.84
C GLY A 265 4.17 4.60 5.27
N TYR A 266 3.92 3.64 6.16
CA TYR A 266 3.44 2.30 5.82
C TYR A 266 1.91 2.14 5.94
N TRP A 267 1.23 3.14 6.50
CA TRP A 267 -0.23 3.14 6.64
C TRP A 267 -0.72 4.58 6.83
N ALA A 268 -1.61 5.05 5.94
CA ALA A 268 -2.13 6.42 5.97
C ALA A 268 -3.65 6.48 6.23
N TRP A 269 -4.24 5.37 6.69
CA TRP A 269 -5.70 5.22 6.82
C TRP A 269 -6.43 5.44 5.48
N ASP A 270 -5.81 5.08 4.37
CA ASP A 270 -6.44 5.15 3.05
C ASP A 270 -7.75 4.31 3.04
N PRO A 271 -8.85 4.81 2.47
CA PRO A 271 -10.14 4.11 2.45
C PRO A 271 -10.10 2.68 1.90
N VAL A 272 -9.25 2.41 0.91
CA VAL A 272 -9.13 1.07 0.31
C VAL A 272 -8.37 0.12 1.23
N GLU A 273 -7.29 0.60 1.85
CA GLU A 273 -6.56 -0.14 2.88
C GLU A 273 -7.50 -0.49 4.06
N ASN A 274 -8.26 0.48 4.55
CA ASN A 274 -9.24 0.32 5.64
C ASN A 274 -10.34 -0.70 5.29
N ALA A 275 -10.84 -0.67 4.05
CA ALA A 275 -11.85 -1.60 3.58
C ALA A 275 -11.39 -3.07 3.61
N SER A 276 -10.08 -3.32 3.47
CA SER A 276 -9.48 -4.65 3.62
C SER A 276 -9.23 -5.07 5.08
N LEU A 277 -8.92 -4.11 5.96
CA LEU A 277 -8.63 -4.35 7.38
C LEU A 277 -9.86 -4.78 8.19
N VAL A 278 -11.02 -4.13 7.96
CA VAL A 278 -12.24 -4.39 8.76
C VAL A 278 -12.74 -5.85 8.64
N PRO A 279 -12.80 -6.47 7.44
CA PRO A 279 -13.08 -7.90 7.33
C PRO A 279 -12.09 -8.77 8.12
N TRP A 280 -10.79 -8.42 8.14
CA TRP A 280 -9.80 -9.18 8.90
C TRP A 280 -10.08 -9.12 10.41
N LEU A 281 -10.44 -7.96 10.96
CA LEU A 281 -10.83 -7.82 12.38
C LEU A 281 -12.03 -8.69 12.74
N THR A 282 -13.07 -8.68 11.90
CA THR A 282 -14.27 -9.53 12.11
C THR A 282 -13.99 -11.02 11.92
N LEU A 283 -13.05 -11.38 11.04
CA LEU A 283 -12.59 -12.75 10.87
C LEU A 283 -11.82 -13.25 12.10
N ILE A 284 -10.94 -12.42 12.67
CA ILE A 284 -10.24 -12.72 13.93
C ILE A 284 -11.26 -12.89 15.07
N ALA A 285 -12.28 -12.05 15.14
CA ALA A 285 -13.37 -12.18 16.11
C ALA A 285 -14.14 -13.52 15.93
N GLY A 286 -14.42 -13.91 14.69
CA GLY A 286 -15.04 -15.19 14.33
C GLY A 286 -14.15 -16.39 14.67
N LEU A 287 -12.84 -16.29 14.43
CA LEU A 287 -11.86 -17.33 14.75
C LEU A 287 -11.81 -17.61 16.26
N HIS A 288 -11.81 -16.55 17.07
CA HIS A 288 -11.78 -16.66 18.54
C HIS A 288 -13.09 -17.21 19.09
N THR A 289 -14.24 -16.74 18.61
CA THR A 289 -15.56 -17.27 19.04
C THR A 289 -15.78 -18.72 18.62
N ASN A 290 -15.27 -19.13 17.46
CA ASN A 290 -15.25 -20.55 17.07
C ASN A 290 -14.40 -21.39 18.03
N LEU A 291 -13.23 -20.87 18.44
CA LEU A 291 -12.37 -21.54 19.40
C LEU A 291 -13.03 -21.66 20.78
N ILE A 292 -13.76 -20.63 21.23
CA ILE A 292 -14.58 -20.69 22.44
C ILE A 292 -15.58 -21.84 22.35
N TYR A 293 -16.39 -21.88 21.28
CA TYR A 293 -17.38 -22.93 21.09
C TYR A 293 -16.78 -24.34 21.10
N ARG A 294 -15.61 -24.52 20.47
CA ARG A 294 -14.89 -25.79 20.43
C ARG A 294 -14.42 -26.28 21.81
N HIS A 295 -14.21 -25.38 22.77
CA HIS A 295 -13.68 -25.72 24.10
C HIS A 295 -14.73 -25.72 25.21
N SER A 296 -15.67 -24.78 25.20
CA SER A 296 -16.65 -24.60 26.28
C SER A 296 -18.11 -24.71 25.82
N GLY A 297 -18.37 -24.74 24.52
CA GLY A 297 -19.73 -24.76 23.95
C GLY A 297 -20.42 -23.39 23.91
N TYR A 298 -19.76 -22.33 24.38
CA TYR A 298 -20.25 -20.95 24.31
C TYR A 298 -20.05 -20.30 22.92
N SER A 299 -20.64 -19.13 22.70
CA SER A 299 -20.38 -18.26 21.53
C SER A 299 -20.66 -18.83 20.12
N LEU A 300 -21.49 -19.88 19.97
CA LEU A 300 -21.87 -20.38 18.64
C LEU A 300 -22.62 -19.35 17.80
N ARG A 301 -23.57 -18.63 18.42
CA ARG A 301 -24.34 -17.56 17.76
C ARG A 301 -23.42 -16.44 17.24
N PRO A 302 -22.52 -15.84 18.06
CA PRO A 302 -21.46 -14.96 17.58
C PRO A 302 -20.60 -15.55 16.46
N THR A 303 -20.26 -16.85 16.52
CA THR A 303 -19.44 -17.49 15.48
C THR A 303 -20.13 -17.45 14.11
N TYR A 304 -21.44 -17.76 14.07
CA TYR A 304 -22.24 -17.60 12.85
C TYR A 304 -22.25 -16.16 12.36
N PHE A 305 -22.56 -15.22 13.27
CA PHE A 305 -22.63 -13.80 12.95
C PHE A 305 -21.32 -13.28 12.36
N PHE A 306 -20.18 -13.59 12.99
CA PHE A 306 -18.88 -13.08 12.56
C PHE A 306 -18.47 -13.61 11.19
N TYR A 307 -18.68 -14.89 10.88
CA TYR A 307 -18.37 -15.41 9.55
C TYR A 307 -19.33 -14.90 8.46
N ILE A 308 -20.60 -14.62 8.80
CA ILE A 308 -21.53 -13.94 7.89
C ILE A 308 -21.04 -12.52 7.58
N ILE A 309 -20.82 -11.70 8.62
CA ILE A 309 -20.44 -10.31 8.41
C ILE A 309 -19.05 -10.19 7.77
N THR A 310 -18.10 -11.08 8.08
CA THR A 310 -16.76 -11.09 7.46
C THR A 310 -16.86 -11.17 5.94
N PHE A 311 -17.58 -12.16 5.41
CA PHE A 311 -17.69 -12.33 3.96
C PHE A 311 -18.50 -11.19 3.34
N SER A 312 -19.57 -10.72 4.01
CA SER A 312 -20.31 -9.55 3.56
C SER A 312 -19.46 -8.28 3.50
N LEU A 313 -18.53 -8.10 4.44
CA LEU A 313 -17.59 -6.97 4.45
C LEU A 313 -16.52 -7.10 3.34
N ILE A 314 -16.12 -8.31 2.92
CA ILE A 314 -15.28 -8.50 1.73
C ILE A 314 -16.02 -8.08 0.45
N LEU A 315 -17.30 -8.46 0.32
CA LEU A 315 -18.14 -8.01 -0.79
C LEU A 315 -18.32 -6.48 -0.75
N TYR A 316 -18.54 -5.92 0.44
CA TYR A 316 -18.67 -4.47 0.61
C TYR A 316 -17.36 -3.72 0.31
N SER A 317 -16.20 -4.27 0.69
CA SER A 317 -14.89 -3.74 0.31
C SER A 317 -14.72 -3.70 -1.21
N THR A 318 -15.26 -4.70 -1.91
CA THR A 318 -15.26 -4.74 -3.38
C THR A 318 -16.17 -3.65 -3.95
N PHE A 319 -17.35 -3.45 -3.37
CA PHE A 319 -18.23 -2.35 -3.76
C PHE A 319 -17.57 -0.98 -3.55
N LEU A 320 -16.96 -0.74 -2.38
CA LEU A 320 -16.27 0.52 -2.07
C LEU A 320 -15.13 0.82 -3.05
N THR A 321 -14.31 -0.19 -3.33
CA THR A 321 -13.13 -0.04 -4.20
C THR A 321 -13.49 0.06 -5.68
N ARG A 322 -14.61 -0.52 -6.13
CA ARG A 322 -14.93 -0.67 -7.56
C ARG A 322 -16.08 0.16 -8.10
N SER A 323 -16.85 0.80 -7.23
CA SER A 323 -18.00 1.64 -7.64
C SER A 323 -17.63 3.07 -8.04
N GLY A 324 -16.35 3.44 -7.95
CA GLY A 324 -15.91 4.84 -8.09
C GLY A 324 -16.31 5.76 -6.93
N VAL A 325 -17.04 5.27 -5.92
CA VAL A 325 -17.53 6.11 -4.80
C VAL A 325 -16.41 6.69 -3.93
N LEU A 326 -15.23 6.06 -3.96
CA LEU A 326 -14.03 6.51 -3.24
C LEU A 326 -13.09 7.37 -4.09
N GLY A 327 -13.42 7.68 -5.35
CA GLY A 327 -12.52 8.30 -6.33
C GLY A 327 -11.84 9.59 -5.86
N ASP A 328 -12.54 10.42 -5.08
CA ASP A 328 -11.99 11.69 -4.57
C ASP A 328 -11.24 11.54 -3.23
N THR A 329 -11.28 10.35 -2.62
CA THR A 329 -10.78 10.11 -1.25
C THR A 329 -9.70 9.03 -1.16
N SER A 330 -9.46 8.28 -2.24
CA SER A 330 -8.45 7.24 -2.28
C SER A 330 -7.77 7.17 -3.64
N VAL A 331 -6.45 7.03 -3.60
CA VAL A 331 -5.60 6.83 -4.78
C VAL A 331 -5.70 5.40 -5.35
N HIS A 332 -6.25 4.47 -4.57
CA HIS A 332 -6.39 3.06 -4.94
C HIS A 332 -7.80 2.71 -5.48
N ALA A 333 -8.71 3.68 -5.55
CA ALA A 333 -10.07 3.45 -6.01
C ALA A 333 -10.10 3.23 -7.54
N PHE A 334 -10.93 2.27 -7.98
CA PHE A 334 -11.16 2.04 -9.40
C PHE A 334 -12.23 3.00 -9.94
N THR A 335 -12.14 3.29 -11.24
CA THR A 335 -13.16 4.06 -11.97
C THR A 335 -14.45 3.28 -12.16
N ASP A 336 -15.59 3.96 -12.21
CA ASP A 336 -16.89 3.33 -12.41
C ASP A 336 -17.04 2.74 -13.84
N LEU A 337 -17.45 1.48 -13.94
CA LEU A 337 -17.73 0.78 -15.21
C LEU A 337 -19.22 0.74 -15.59
N GLY A 338 -20.07 1.48 -14.87
CA GLY A 338 -21.52 1.46 -14.99
C GLY A 338 -22.17 0.27 -14.28
N MET A 339 -21.46 -0.37 -13.35
CA MET A 339 -21.87 -1.62 -12.69
C MET A 339 -22.25 -1.45 -11.22
N ASN A 340 -22.38 -0.21 -10.73
CA ASN A 340 -22.65 0.09 -9.32
C ASN A 340 -23.86 -0.67 -8.76
N THR A 341 -24.95 -0.74 -9.51
CA THR A 341 -26.16 -1.49 -9.11
C THR A 341 -25.88 -2.98 -9.01
N GLN A 342 -25.13 -3.56 -9.97
CA GLN A 342 -24.78 -4.97 -9.94
C GLN A 342 -23.84 -5.30 -8.77
N LEU A 343 -22.86 -4.43 -8.48
CA LEU A 343 -21.97 -4.56 -7.33
C LEU A 343 -22.75 -4.50 -6.00
N LEU A 344 -23.71 -3.57 -5.89
CA LEU A 344 -24.57 -3.50 -4.71
C LEU A 344 -25.44 -4.77 -4.56
N LEU A 345 -26.05 -5.25 -5.66
CA LEU A 345 -26.80 -6.49 -5.66
C LEU A 345 -25.93 -7.69 -5.28
N PHE A 346 -24.66 -7.71 -5.67
CA PHE A 346 -23.71 -8.75 -5.29
C PHE A 346 -23.48 -8.78 -3.77
N VAL A 347 -23.43 -7.63 -3.09
CA VAL A 347 -23.41 -7.59 -1.63
C VAL A 347 -24.73 -8.11 -1.05
N LEU A 348 -25.86 -7.59 -1.52
CA LEU A 348 -27.18 -7.84 -0.94
C LEU A 348 -27.63 -9.31 -1.09
N VAL A 349 -27.32 -9.96 -2.22
CA VAL A 349 -27.73 -11.34 -2.50
C VAL A 349 -27.06 -12.35 -1.58
N PHE A 350 -25.90 -12.02 -1.00
CA PHE A 350 -25.26 -12.83 0.03
C PHE A 350 -25.66 -12.39 1.43
N PHE A 351 -25.68 -11.09 1.70
CA PHE A 351 -25.92 -10.54 3.03
C PHE A 351 -27.35 -10.80 3.53
N VAL A 352 -28.36 -10.45 2.72
CA VAL A 352 -29.77 -10.52 3.15
C VAL A 352 -30.23 -11.95 3.39
N PRO A 353 -30.01 -12.93 2.48
CA PRO A 353 -30.39 -14.31 2.74
C PRO A 353 -29.62 -14.94 3.90
N ALA A 354 -28.33 -14.63 4.06
CA ALA A 354 -27.53 -15.15 5.17
C ALA A 354 -28.05 -14.68 6.53
N LEU A 355 -28.34 -13.38 6.68
CA LEU A 355 -28.92 -12.83 7.91
C LEU A 355 -30.34 -13.36 8.14
N PHE A 356 -31.16 -13.41 7.10
CA PHE A 356 -32.51 -13.99 7.21
C PHE A 356 -32.46 -15.43 7.73
N LEU A 357 -31.58 -16.27 7.16
CA LEU A 357 -31.39 -17.65 7.62
C LEU A 357 -30.86 -17.71 9.05
N TYR A 358 -29.92 -16.84 9.42
CA TYR A 358 -29.39 -16.75 10.78
C TYR A 358 -30.49 -16.43 11.80
N PHE A 359 -31.31 -15.40 11.55
CA PHE A 359 -32.40 -15.01 12.45
C PHE A 359 -33.53 -16.07 12.47
N LYS A 360 -33.86 -16.65 11.32
CA LYS A 360 -34.85 -17.73 11.22
C LYS A 360 -34.46 -18.94 12.06
N GLN A 361 -33.19 -19.31 12.04
CA GLN A 361 -32.66 -20.47 12.78
C GLN A 361 -32.11 -20.10 14.16
N TYR A 362 -32.23 -18.84 14.60
CA TYR A 362 -31.58 -18.35 15.81
C TYR A 362 -31.93 -19.18 17.06
N LYS A 363 -33.20 -19.58 17.16
CA LYS A 363 -33.71 -20.43 18.26
C LYS A 363 -33.20 -21.86 18.21
N SER A 364 -32.87 -22.39 17.02
CA SER A 364 -32.32 -23.75 16.90
C SER A 364 -30.82 -23.82 17.14
N ILE A 365 -30.11 -22.68 17.16
CA ILE A 365 -28.68 -22.63 17.45
C ILE A 365 -28.46 -22.90 18.95
N PRO A 366 -27.67 -23.93 19.34
CA PRO A 366 -27.34 -24.21 20.72
C PRO A 366 -26.74 -22.99 21.42
N SER A 367 -27.24 -22.69 22.61
CA SER A 367 -26.72 -21.64 23.47
C SER A 367 -26.79 -22.07 24.93
N ILE A 368 -25.69 -21.91 25.65
CA ILE A 368 -25.66 -22.09 27.10
C ILE A 368 -26.20 -20.80 27.74
N GLN A 369 -27.25 -20.92 28.56
CA GLN A 369 -27.95 -19.77 29.16
C GLN A 369 -27.30 -19.25 30.46
N LYS A 370 -26.16 -19.82 30.85
CA LYS A 370 -25.42 -19.43 32.05
C LYS A 370 -24.37 -18.40 31.69
N GLU A 371 -24.28 -17.31 32.45
CA GLU A 371 -23.21 -16.33 32.27
C GLU A 371 -21.82 -16.97 32.38
N GLU A 372 -20.91 -16.50 31.52
CA GLU A 372 -19.50 -16.91 31.54
C GLU A 372 -18.82 -16.29 32.75
N ASN A 373 -18.00 -17.06 33.47
CA ASN A 373 -17.26 -16.55 34.62
C ASN A 373 -16.21 -15.54 34.15
N THR A 374 -16.06 -14.40 34.83
CA THR A 374 -15.04 -13.38 34.51
C THR A 374 -13.60 -13.87 34.71
N TYR A 375 -13.41 -14.96 35.46
CA TYR A 375 -12.12 -15.67 35.58
C TYR A 375 -11.94 -16.77 34.52
N SER A 376 -12.78 -16.82 33.50
CA SER A 376 -12.66 -17.77 32.39
C SER A 376 -11.97 -17.15 31.17
N ARG A 377 -11.30 -17.99 30.39
CA ARG A 377 -10.66 -17.58 29.13
C ARG A 377 -11.69 -17.18 28.08
N GLU A 378 -12.80 -17.90 28.01
CA GLU A 378 -13.86 -17.65 27.02
C GLU A 378 -14.46 -16.25 27.16
N PHE A 379 -14.72 -15.78 28.39
CA PHE A 379 -15.27 -14.45 28.63
C PHE A 379 -14.38 -13.36 28.00
N TRP A 380 -13.09 -13.36 28.31
CA TRP A 380 -12.16 -12.34 27.80
C TRP A 380 -11.83 -12.50 26.31
N MET A 381 -11.85 -13.73 25.78
CA MET A 381 -11.79 -13.94 24.34
C MET A 381 -13.02 -13.33 23.64
N PHE A 382 -14.22 -13.47 24.21
CA PHE A 382 -15.43 -12.87 23.68
C PHE A 382 -15.40 -11.34 23.75
N ILE A 383 -14.95 -10.76 24.87
CA ILE A 383 -14.75 -9.30 24.98
C ILE A 383 -13.74 -8.81 23.94
N GLY A 384 -12.63 -9.51 23.72
CA GLY A 384 -11.67 -9.17 22.67
C GLY A 384 -12.29 -9.20 21.28
N SER A 385 -13.09 -10.24 20.97
CA SER A 385 -13.85 -10.32 19.72
C SER A 385 -14.82 -9.14 19.56
N LEU A 386 -15.50 -8.71 20.63
CA LEU A 386 -16.40 -7.56 20.60
C LEU A 386 -15.64 -6.26 20.36
N VAL A 387 -14.50 -6.05 21.02
CA VAL A 387 -13.65 -4.85 20.82
C VAL A 387 -13.16 -4.76 19.38
N PHE A 388 -12.72 -5.86 18.76
CA PHE A 388 -12.35 -5.88 17.34
C PHE A 388 -13.54 -5.54 16.42
N PHE A 389 -14.73 -6.05 16.74
CA PHE A 389 -15.94 -5.73 15.98
C PHE A 389 -16.30 -4.24 16.07
N LEU A 390 -16.30 -3.67 17.28
CA LEU A 390 -16.58 -2.25 17.50
C LEU A 390 -15.53 -1.36 16.80
N ALA A 391 -14.25 -1.73 16.89
CA ALA A 391 -13.17 -1.03 16.20
C ALA A 391 -13.38 -1.05 14.68
N GLY A 392 -13.75 -2.20 14.12
CA GLY A 392 -14.10 -2.34 12.70
C GLY A 392 -15.30 -1.48 12.30
N MET A 393 -16.34 -1.38 13.13
CA MET A 393 -17.49 -0.52 12.88
C MET A 393 -17.11 0.97 12.83
N VAL A 394 -16.24 1.42 13.73
CA VAL A 394 -15.76 2.82 13.72
C VAL A 394 -14.97 3.12 12.46
N ILE A 395 -14.07 2.21 12.05
CA ILE A 395 -13.25 2.39 10.84
C ILE A 395 -14.16 2.43 9.62
N ILE A 396 -15.01 1.42 9.43
CA ILE A 396 -15.85 1.34 8.23
C ILE A 396 -16.86 2.48 8.15
N ALA A 397 -17.42 2.94 9.27
CA ALA A 397 -18.33 4.09 9.27
C ALA A 397 -17.66 5.35 8.73
N LYS A 398 -16.40 5.61 9.11
CA LYS A 398 -15.63 6.75 8.58
C LYS A 398 -15.27 6.55 7.11
N THR A 399 -14.78 5.37 6.75
CA THR A 399 -14.49 4.99 5.35
C THR A 399 -15.70 5.13 4.43
N SER A 400 -16.90 4.87 4.94
CA SER A 400 -18.16 4.93 4.19
C SER A 400 -18.78 6.33 4.08
N THR A 401 -18.13 7.39 4.58
CA THR A 401 -18.64 8.77 4.49
C THR A 401 -19.05 9.17 3.05
N PRO A 402 -18.26 8.87 1.99
CA PRO A 402 -18.66 9.16 0.61
C PRO A 402 -19.93 8.38 0.17
N VAL A 403 -20.11 7.16 0.66
CA VAL A 403 -21.32 6.36 0.41
C VAL A 403 -22.54 7.01 1.06
N PHE A 404 -22.42 7.48 2.31
CA PHE A 404 -23.51 8.18 2.99
C PHE A 404 -23.86 9.50 2.30
N ASN A 405 -22.85 10.27 1.86
CA ASN A 405 -23.05 11.47 1.05
C ASN A 405 -23.86 11.17 -0.22
N LYS A 406 -23.50 10.12 -0.96
CA LYS A 406 -24.23 9.71 -2.17
C LYS A 406 -25.64 9.19 -1.90
N LEU A 407 -25.86 8.48 -0.80
CA LEU A 407 -27.17 7.89 -0.46
C LEU A 407 -28.17 8.92 0.10
N PHE A 408 -27.70 9.88 0.90
CA PHE A 408 -28.56 10.84 1.60
C PHE A 408 -28.47 12.27 1.05
N GLY A 409 -27.63 12.52 0.04
CA GLY A 409 -27.42 13.85 -0.53
C GLY A 409 -26.70 14.81 0.42
N THR A 410 -25.89 14.29 1.35
CA THR A 410 -25.11 15.09 2.30
C THR A 410 -23.75 15.47 1.71
N ASN A 411 -23.13 16.51 2.26
CA ASN A 411 -21.80 17.01 1.85
C ASN A 411 -20.83 17.03 3.04
N ILE A 412 -20.70 15.89 3.73
CA ILE A 412 -19.73 15.76 4.83
C ILE A 412 -18.33 15.70 4.22
N ALA A 413 -17.51 16.70 4.51
CA ALA A 413 -16.12 16.75 4.05
C ALA A 413 -15.25 15.71 4.79
N PRO A 414 -14.21 15.17 4.13
CA PRO A 414 -13.19 14.39 4.81
C PRO A 414 -12.52 15.19 5.95
N PRO A 415 -12.05 14.54 7.03
CA PRO A 415 -11.29 15.22 8.08
C PRO A 415 -10.02 15.86 7.55
N GLU A 416 -9.66 17.04 8.06
CA GLU A 416 -8.38 17.72 7.73
C GLU A 416 -7.15 16.88 8.11
N ASP A 417 -7.25 16.11 9.20
CA ASP A 417 -6.23 15.16 9.67
C ASP A 417 -6.84 13.75 9.73
N PRO A 418 -6.81 13.01 8.61
CA PRO A 418 -7.35 11.65 8.53
C PRO A 418 -6.69 10.68 9.52
N GLU A 419 -5.39 10.84 9.77
CA GLU A 419 -4.66 9.98 10.70
C GLU A 419 -5.16 10.15 12.13
N TYR A 420 -5.20 11.39 12.63
CA TYR A 420 -5.68 11.66 13.98
C TYR A 420 -7.15 11.31 14.15
N ALA A 421 -7.96 11.53 13.10
CA ALA A 421 -9.37 11.18 13.12
C ALA A 421 -9.58 9.71 13.51
N HIS A 422 -8.73 8.80 13.03
CA HIS A 422 -8.76 7.38 13.40
C HIS A 422 -7.99 7.10 14.71
N ASN A 423 -6.76 7.61 14.83
CA ASN A 423 -5.85 7.29 15.92
C ASN A 423 -6.38 7.71 17.30
N GLN A 424 -7.18 8.79 17.39
CA GLN A 424 -7.79 9.22 18.65
C GLN A 424 -8.71 8.15 19.28
N ILE A 425 -9.23 7.20 18.49
CA ILE A 425 -10.02 6.06 18.98
C ILE A 425 -9.17 4.80 19.00
N GLN A 426 -8.44 4.54 17.92
CA GLN A 426 -7.73 3.27 17.73
C GLN A 426 -6.57 3.09 18.72
N ILE A 427 -6.00 4.16 19.28
CA ILE A 427 -5.01 4.04 20.35
C ILE A 427 -5.59 3.34 21.58
N PHE A 428 -6.84 3.63 21.97
CA PHE A 428 -7.50 3.00 23.12
C PHE A 428 -7.89 1.55 22.81
N VAL A 429 -8.29 1.28 21.56
CA VAL A 429 -8.49 -0.09 21.08
C VAL A 429 -7.19 -0.89 21.21
N ALA A 430 -6.05 -0.32 20.79
CA ALA A 430 -4.73 -0.96 20.91
C ALA A 430 -4.35 -1.21 22.38
N VAL A 431 -4.64 -0.27 23.29
CA VAL A 431 -4.46 -0.46 24.74
C VAL A 431 -5.25 -1.67 25.23
N ILE A 432 -6.56 -1.72 24.96
CA ILE A 432 -7.44 -2.80 25.43
C ILE A 432 -7.01 -4.15 24.83
N ILE A 433 -6.82 -4.22 23.52
CA ILE A 433 -6.41 -5.45 22.83
C ILE A 433 -5.02 -5.90 23.28
N GLY A 434 -4.08 -4.98 23.52
CA GLY A 434 -2.75 -5.31 24.04
C GLY A 434 -2.83 -5.99 25.41
N PHE A 435 -3.64 -5.45 26.33
CA PHE A 435 -3.90 -6.09 27.63
C PHE A 435 -4.55 -7.46 27.50
N LEU A 436 -5.62 -7.57 26.71
CA LEU A 436 -6.33 -8.84 26.52
C LEU A 436 -5.41 -9.89 25.90
N THR A 437 -4.56 -9.50 24.96
CA THR A 437 -3.58 -10.38 24.32
C THR A 437 -2.52 -10.87 25.31
N ALA A 438 -2.06 -10.00 26.23
CA ALA A 438 -1.10 -10.38 27.26
C ALA A 438 -1.68 -11.34 28.30
N ILE A 439 -2.92 -11.09 28.74
CA ILE A 439 -3.50 -11.72 29.94
C ILE A 439 -4.26 -13.01 29.62
N THR A 440 -5.05 -13.02 28.54
CA THR A 440 -6.10 -14.04 28.33
C THR A 440 -5.57 -15.47 28.21
N GLN A 441 -4.35 -15.68 27.69
CA GLN A 441 -3.75 -17.02 27.62
C GLN A 441 -3.47 -17.63 29.01
N TYR A 442 -3.27 -16.82 30.04
CA TYR A 442 -3.01 -17.29 31.41
C TYR A 442 -4.27 -17.79 32.12
N LEU A 443 -5.45 -17.41 31.64
CA LEU A 443 -6.73 -17.93 32.11
C LEU A 443 -6.98 -19.32 31.52
N LYS A 444 -7.66 -20.19 32.28
CA LYS A 444 -8.15 -21.49 31.82
C LYS A 444 -9.59 -21.35 31.31
N TYR A 445 -10.02 -22.31 30.50
CA TYR A 445 -11.44 -22.40 30.12
C TYR A 445 -12.29 -22.72 31.36
N LYS A 446 -13.53 -22.22 31.38
CA LYS A 446 -14.55 -22.34 32.45
C LYS A 446 -14.23 -21.58 33.75
N ASP A 447 -13.09 -21.86 34.37
CA ASP A 447 -12.68 -21.21 35.62
C ASP A 447 -11.17 -21.23 35.82
N THR A 448 -10.64 -20.16 36.42
CA THR A 448 -9.22 -20.01 36.74
C THR A 448 -9.02 -19.71 38.22
N PRO A 449 -8.30 -20.58 38.96
CA PRO A 449 -7.93 -20.27 40.34
C PRO A 449 -7.08 -19.00 40.44
N LYS A 450 -7.50 -18.04 41.28
CA LYS A 450 -6.83 -16.72 41.43
C LYS A 450 -5.33 -16.83 41.76
N ALA A 451 -4.97 -17.74 42.67
CA ALA A 451 -3.59 -17.99 43.05
C ALA A 451 -2.73 -18.51 41.88
N PHE A 452 -3.31 -19.36 41.02
CA PHE A 452 -2.62 -19.86 39.82
C PHE A 452 -2.37 -18.74 38.81
N PHE A 453 -3.37 -17.89 38.57
CA PHE A 453 -3.27 -16.75 37.66
C PHE A 453 -2.21 -15.75 38.16
N GLY A 454 -2.35 -15.28 39.41
CA GLY A 454 -1.43 -14.32 40.01
C GLY A 454 0.02 -14.79 39.99
N LYS A 455 0.28 -16.05 40.39
CA LYS A 455 1.63 -16.63 40.42
C LYS A 455 2.30 -16.70 39.04
N LYS A 456 1.54 -16.82 37.94
CA LYS A 456 2.11 -16.94 36.60
C LYS A 456 2.27 -15.62 35.87
N ILE A 457 1.37 -14.67 36.12
CA ILE A 457 1.35 -13.41 35.37
C ILE A 457 2.31 -12.36 35.95
N TRP A 458 2.60 -12.40 37.26
CA TRP A 458 3.35 -11.32 37.93
C TRP A 458 4.76 -11.11 37.37
N ILE A 459 5.50 -12.18 37.05
CA ILE A 459 6.85 -12.08 36.45
C ILE A 459 6.80 -11.35 35.10
N PRO A 460 5.99 -11.81 34.12
CA PRO A 460 5.80 -11.08 32.87
C PRO A 460 5.35 -9.63 33.05
N THR A 461 4.47 -9.35 34.02
CA THR A 461 4.01 -7.98 34.28
C THR A 461 5.16 -7.08 34.72
N ILE A 462 5.99 -7.50 35.67
CA ILE A 462 7.14 -6.70 36.13
C ILE A 462 8.13 -6.47 34.99
N ILE A 463 8.47 -7.51 34.22
CA ILE A 463 9.39 -7.38 33.08
C ILE A 463 8.83 -6.38 32.05
N ALA A 464 7.53 -6.47 31.74
CA ALA A 464 6.89 -5.55 30.81
C ALA A 464 6.89 -4.09 31.30
N VAL A 465 6.59 -3.88 32.59
CA VAL A 465 6.67 -2.54 33.21
C VAL A 465 8.08 -1.98 33.07
N VAL A 466 9.10 -2.73 33.48
CA VAL A 466 10.51 -2.29 33.39
C VAL A 466 10.89 -1.94 31.95
N ILE A 467 10.63 -2.82 30.98
CA ILE A 467 10.97 -2.56 29.57
C ILE A 467 10.21 -1.34 29.04
N SER A 468 8.91 -1.22 29.34
CA SER A 468 8.10 -0.08 28.87
C SER A 468 8.53 1.27 29.46
N LEU A 469 8.95 1.28 30.73
CA LEU A 469 9.51 2.47 31.38
C LEU A 469 10.88 2.81 30.77
N CYS A 470 11.72 1.80 30.49
CA CYS A 470 12.98 2.02 29.78
C CYS A 470 12.75 2.64 28.39
N ILE A 471 11.78 2.12 27.61
CA ILE A 471 11.41 2.70 26.31
C ILE A 471 10.86 4.12 26.47
N SER A 472 10.04 4.37 27.48
CA SER A 472 9.41 5.68 27.67
C SER A 472 10.41 6.74 28.10
N PHE A 473 11.34 6.42 29.03
CA PHE A 473 12.31 7.38 29.55
C PHE A 473 13.58 7.50 28.72
N PHE A 474 14.14 6.38 28.25
CA PHE A 474 15.40 6.38 27.47
C PHE A 474 15.17 6.30 25.97
N GLY A 475 13.97 5.91 25.53
CA GLY A 475 13.63 5.82 24.11
C GLY A 475 13.16 7.15 23.51
N GLU A 476 13.13 8.26 24.25
CA GLU A 476 12.78 9.60 23.76
C GLU A 476 11.45 9.65 22.97
N VAL A 477 10.41 8.99 23.50
CA VAL A 477 9.08 9.00 22.88
C VAL A 477 8.36 10.28 23.30
N ASN A 478 8.65 11.38 22.61
CA ASN A 478 8.10 12.71 22.88
C ASN A 478 7.18 13.14 21.73
N TYR A 479 5.88 12.84 21.83
CA TYR A 479 4.87 13.25 20.86
C TYR A 479 4.05 14.43 21.40
N ASP A 480 4.29 15.62 20.86
CA ASP A 480 3.73 16.89 21.34
C ASP A 480 2.53 17.41 20.51
N LYS A 481 2.39 16.95 19.26
CA LYS A 481 1.40 17.47 18.28
C LYS A 481 -0.06 17.49 18.73
N LYS A 482 -0.49 16.61 19.63
CA LYS A 482 -1.91 16.45 20.05
C LYS A 482 -2.11 16.54 21.57
N GLY A 483 -1.14 17.10 22.29
CA GLY A 483 -1.22 17.37 23.72
C GLY A 483 -0.90 16.18 24.64
N PRO A 484 -0.76 16.44 25.96
CA PRO A 484 -0.22 15.48 26.92
C PRO A 484 -1.11 14.25 27.16
N GLY A 485 -2.44 14.39 27.00
CA GLY A 485 -3.37 13.26 27.14
C GLY A 485 -3.15 12.19 26.07
N PHE A 486 -2.88 12.60 24.83
CA PHE A 486 -2.59 11.66 23.75
C PHE A 486 -1.21 11.02 23.91
N LEU A 487 -0.22 11.79 24.37
CA LEU A 487 1.09 11.26 24.74
C LEU A 487 1.00 10.17 25.82
N PHE A 488 0.19 10.40 26.87
CA PHE A 488 -0.07 9.38 27.89
C PHE A 488 -0.71 8.11 27.29
N ALA A 489 -1.66 8.26 26.36
CA ALA A 489 -2.26 7.13 25.66
C ALA A 489 -1.22 6.34 24.84
N ILE A 490 -0.24 7.00 24.21
CA ILE A 490 0.88 6.36 23.51
C ILE A 490 1.74 5.55 24.48
N HIS A 491 2.16 6.12 25.61
CA HIS A 491 2.95 5.40 26.61
C HIS A 491 2.19 4.20 27.19
N LEU A 492 0.90 4.35 27.46
CA LEU A 492 0.05 3.26 27.91
C LEU A 492 -0.05 2.16 26.84
N ALA A 493 -0.20 2.52 25.57
CA ALA A 493 -0.21 1.58 24.46
C ALA A 493 1.14 0.86 24.29
N ILE A 494 2.26 1.56 24.51
CA ILE A 494 3.60 0.96 24.49
C ILE A 494 3.70 -0.08 25.60
N PHE A 495 3.24 0.23 26.81
CA PHE A 495 3.21 -0.72 27.91
C PHE A 495 2.39 -1.97 27.55
N THR A 496 1.17 -1.83 27.04
CA THR A 496 0.33 -3.00 26.71
C THR A 496 0.86 -3.80 25.54
N ALA A 497 1.48 -3.15 24.55
CA ALA A 497 2.12 -3.80 23.42
C ALA A 497 3.36 -4.62 23.87
N VAL A 498 4.25 -4.02 24.66
CA VAL A 498 5.39 -4.71 25.28
C VAL A 498 4.91 -5.86 26.17
N TYR A 499 3.85 -5.62 26.96
CA TYR A 499 3.29 -6.65 27.82
C TYR A 499 2.72 -7.83 27.02
N SER A 500 2.09 -7.58 25.87
CA SER A 500 1.65 -8.62 24.95
C SER A 500 2.83 -9.49 24.48
N VAL A 501 3.95 -8.88 24.09
CA VAL A 501 5.18 -9.60 23.68
C VAL A 501 5.72 -10.44 24.85
N VAL A 502 5.99 -9.80 25.98
CA VAL A 502 6.65 -10.42 27.14
C VAL A 502 5.78 -11.53 27.74
N ALA A 503 4.48 -11.30 27.91
CA ALA A 503 3.56 -12.27 28.49
C ALA A 503 3.38 -13.49 27.60
N ASN A 504 3.24 -13.32 26.28
CA ASN A 504 3.10 -14.46 25.38
C ASN A 504 4.41 -15.24 25.21
N ALA A 505 5.56 -14.56 25.16
CA ALA A 505 6.87 -15.22 25.15
C ALA A 505 7.09 -16.03 26.44
N SER A 506 6.79 -15.43 27.60
CA SER A 506 6.89 -16.09 28.90
C SER A 506 5.91 -17.26 29.03
N TYR A 507 4.72 -17.16 28.44
CA TYR A 507 3.72 -18.22 28.49
C TYR A 507 4.19 -19.52 27.82
N ILE A 508 5.05 -19.44 26.81
CA ILE A 508 5.67 -20.63 26.18
C ILE A 508 6.44 -21.46 27.23
N TRP A 509 7.12 -20.79 28.16
CA TRP A 509 7.92 -21.44 29.19
C TRP A 509 7.12 -21.71 30.47
N LEU A 510 6.44 -20.70 31.01
CA LEU A 510 5.68 -20.78 32.27
C LEU A 510 4.35 -21.53 32.12
N GLY A 511 3.68 -21.37 30.98
CA GLY A 511 2.38 -21.96 30.66
C GLY A 511 2.52 -23.34 30.02
N LEU A 512 3.23 -23.39 28.88
CA LEU A 512 3.37 -24.60 28.05
C LEU A 512 4.55 -25.50 28.43
N LYS A 513 5.38 -25.10 29.42
CA LYS A 513 6.58 -25.85 29.86
C LYS A 513 7.55 -26.14 28.71
N GLY A 514 7.75 -25.17 27.82
CA GLY A 514 8.69 -25.27 26.69
C GLY A 514 8.18 -26.09 25.50
N LYS A 515 6.89 -26.47 25.45
CA LYS A 515 6.32 -27.23 24.32
C LYS A 515 6.07 -26.34 23.10
N ILE A 516 7.15 -25.99 22.39
CA ILE A 516 7.12 -25.08 21.21
C ILE A 516 6.14 -25.55 20.13
N LYS A 517 6.00 -26.87 19.90
CA LYS A 517 5.05 -27.42 18.91
C LYS A 517 3.58 -27.10 19.21
N ALA A 518 3.24 -26.71 20.44
CA ALA A 518 1.90 -26.30 20.86
C ALA A 518 1.77 -24.77 21.05
N ALA A 519 2.84 -24.02 20.77
CA ALA A 519 2.94 -22.59 21.05
C ALA A 519 2.47 -21.70 19.89
N GLY A 520 1.83 -22.25 18.84
CA GLY A 520 1.46 -21.47 17.66
C GLY A 520 0.65 -20.21 17.98
N ALA A 521 -0.33 -20.31 18.89
CA ALA A 521 -1.09 -19.15 19.34
C ALA A 521 -0.22 -18.14 20.10
N SER A 522 0.67 -18.58 20.99
CA SER A 522 1.57 -17.68 21.72
C SER A 522 2.54 -16.97 20.77
N VAL A 523 3.12 -17.68 19.79
CA VAL A 523 4.00 -17.09 18.77
C VAL A 523 3.26 -16.06 17.92
N ALA A 524 2.01 -16.35 17.51
CA ALA A 524 1.21 -15.41 16.74
C ALA A 524 0.98 -14.10 17.51
N HIS A 525 0.65 -14.20 18.79
CA HIS A 525 0.42 -13.04 19.65
C HIS A 525 1.71 -12.30 20.04
N VAL A 526 2.86 -12.98 20.16
CA VAL A 526 4.18 -12.32 20.25
C VAL A 526 4.41 -11.43 19.02
N GLY A 527 4.21 -11.98 17.83
CA GLY A 527 4.34 -11.23 16.58
C GLY A 527 3.39 -10.04 16.52
N PHE A 528 2.11 -10.23 16.88
CA PHE A 528 1.14 -9.14 16.96
C PHE A 528 1.54 -8.05 17.97
N GLY A 529 2.08 -8.43 19.14
CA GLY A 529 2.63 -7.48 20.10
C GLY A 529 3.81 -6.68 19.53
N MET A 530 4.71 -7.33 18.78
CA MET A 530 5.82 -6.68 18.10
C MET A 530 5.34 -5.71 17.02
N VAL A 531 4.29 -6.07 16.26
CA VAL A 531 3.64 -5.16 15.31
C VAL A 531 3.17 -3.89 16.02
N LEU A 532 2.47 -4.02 17.15
CA LEU A 532 2.02 -2.86 17.93
C LEU A 532 3.18 -2.01 18.47
N VAL A 533 4.23 -2.64 19.02
CA VAL A 533 5.43 -1.93 19.50
C VAL A 533 6.11 -1.18 18.36
N GLY A 534 6.30 -1.85 17.22
CA GLY A 534 6.91 -1.29 16.02
C GLY A 534 6.14 -0.05 15.56
N ILE A 535 4.81 -0.18 15.38
CA ILE A 535 3.94 0.93 14.98
C ILE A 535 4.06 2.12 15.93
N LEU A 536 3.94 1.88 17.24
CA LEU A 536 3.94 2.95 18.24
C LEU A 536 5.27 3.70 18.27
N ILE A 537 6.41 2.98 18.22
CA ILE A 537 7.72 3.61 18.24
C ILE A 537 8.00 4.34 16.92
N SER A 538 7.79 3.67 15.77
CA SER A 538 8.10 4.25 14.47
C SER A 538 7.24 5.45 14.14
N SER A 539 5.93 5.40 14.44
CA SER A 539 5.02 6.53 14.18
C SER A 539 5.24 7.69 15.15
N ALA A 540 5.42 7.42 16.46
CA ALA A 540 5.57 8.49 17.44
C ALA A 540 6.90 9.24 17.30
N LYS A 541 7.94 8.56 16.81
CA LYS A 541 9.29 9.12 16.66
C LYS A 541 9.72 9.38 15.22
N LYS A 542 8.82 9.27 14.24
CA LYS A 542 9.10 9.63 12.85
C LYS A 542 9.58 11.09 12.81
N THR A 543 10.75 11.34 12.25
CA THR A 543 11.29 12.70 12.11
C THR A 543 11.58 13.05 10.67
N VAL A 544 11.41 14.33 10.35
CA VAL A 544 11.84 14.92 9.08
C VAL A 544 13.31 15.30 9.22
N LEU A 545 14.16 14.82 8.31
CA LEU A 545 15.57 15.23 8.23
C LEU A 545 15.75 16.40 7.25
N SER A 546 14.93 16.49 6.21
CA SER A 546 15.02 17.45 5.10
C SER A 546 14.41 18.81 5.38
N TRP A 547 14.59 19.36 6.60
CA TRP A 547 14.13 20.72 6.88
C TRP A 547 14.78 21.72 5.93
N ASN A 548 13.99 22.68 5.43
CA ASN A 548 14.48 23.68 4.50
C ASN A 548 15.44 24.66 5.22
N THR A 549 16.74 24.41 5.08
CA THR A 549 17.82 25.27 5.58
C THR A 549 18.31 26.29 4.55
N THR A 550 17.89 26.16 3.29
CA THR A 550 18.37 27.00 2.18
C THR A 550 17.51 28.25 2.00
N GLY A 551 16.27 28.24 2.49
CA GLY A 551 15.28 29.29 2.22
C GLY A 551 14.78 29.31 0.77
N VAL A 552 15.26 28.40 -0.06
CA VAL A 552 14.88 28.23 -1.47
C VAL A 552 13.88 27.09 -1.55
N THR A 553 12.71 27.34 -2.12
CA THR A 553 11.73 26.29 -2.42
C THR A 553 11.01 26.61 -3.73
N PRO A 554 10.98 25.67 -4.70
CA PRO A 554 10.14 25.80 -5.88
C PRO A 554 8.67 25.44 -5.57
N LEU A 555 8.37 24.91 -4.39
CA LEU A 555 7.03 24.50 -3.95
C LEU A 555 6.24 25.70 -3.42
N ARG A 556 4.99 25.88 -3.87
CA ARG A 556 4.09 26.94 -3.37
C ARG A 556 3.39 26.49 -2.08
N GLN A 557 3.18 27.44 -1.16
CA GLN A 557 2.52 27.16 0.12
C GLN A 557 1.04 26.77 -0.02
N GLU A 558 0.35 27.27 -1.06
CA GLU A 558 -1.02 26.89 -1.41
C GLU A 558 -1.17 25.40 -1.80
N ASP A 559 -0.06 24.74 -2.15
CA ASP A 559 -0.08 23.32 -2.49
C ASP A 559 -0.01 22.43 -1.23
N ALA A 560 0.37 22.96 -0.07
CA ALA A 560 0.52 22.19 1.17
C ALA A 560 -0.82 21.68 1.74
N SER A 561 -1.92 22.37 1.44
CA SER A 561 -3.28 22.04 1.91
C SER A 561 -4.07 21.18 0.91
N LYS A 562 -3.49 20.84 -0.25
CA LYS A 562 -4.17 19.98 -1.23
C LYS A 562 -4.07 18.50 -0.80
N PRO A 563 -5.19 17.79 -0.66
CA PRO A 563 -5.19 16.35 -0.39
C PRO A 563 -4.35 15.61 -1.45
N GLY A 564 -3.45 14.74 -1.00
CA GLY A 564 -2.64 13.91 -1.91
C GLY A 564 -1.41 14.59 -2.51
N ASN A 565 -1.04 15.81 -2.09
CA ASN A 565 0.25 16.40 -2.51
C ASN A 565 1.43 15.72 -1.76
N PRO A 566 2.30 14.96 -2.46
CA PRO A 566 3.44 14.28 -1.83
C PRO A 566 4.50 15.22 -1.26
N ALA A 567 4.50 16.49 -1.70
CA ALA A 567 5.39 17.52 -1.16
C ALA A 567 4.99 17.94 0.27
N GLY A 568 3.71 17.92 0.61
CA GLY A 568 3.20 18.36 1.91
C GLY A 568 3.68 19.79 2.26
N ASN A 569 4.13 20.00 3.50
CA ASN A 569 4.68 21.29 3.93
C ASN A 569 6.01 21.60 3.23
N PRO A 570 6.13 22.71 2.47
CA PRO A 570 7.39 23.11 1.83
C PRO A 570 8.58 23.26 2.78
N ALA A 571 8.34 23.57 4.07
CA ALA A 571 9.40 23.67 5.08
C ALA A 571 10.05 22.32 5.41
N GLU A 572 9.37 21.20 5.16
CA GLU A 572 9.87 19.84 5.37
C GLU A 572 10.67 19.30 4.17
N ASN A 573 10.90 20.13 3.16
CA ASN A 573 11.59 19.77 1.93
C ASN A 573 12.85 20.60 1.74
N ILE A 574 13.93 19.97 1.29
CA ILE A 574 15.19 20.66 1.00
C ILE A 574 15.45 20.70 -0.51
N THR A 575 15.80 21.87 -1.03
CA THR A 575 16.19 22.02 -2.44
C THR A 575 17.70 21.84 -2.59
N LEU A 576 18.09 20.96 -3.52
CA LEU A 576 19.46 20.62 -3.85
C LEU A 576 19.78 21.08 -5.27
N PHE A 577 20.89 21.79 -5.43
CA PHE A 577 21.48 22.08 -6.72
C PHE A 577 22.45 20.95 -7.10
N LYS A 578 22.48 20.57 -8.38
CA LYS A 578 23.38 19.54 -8.89
C LYS A 578 24.84 19.88 -8.54
N GLU A 579 25.56 18.89 -8.04
CA GLU A 579 26.97 18.94 -7.59
C GLU A 579 27.26 19.88 -6.40
N VAL A 580 26.25 20.51 -5.80
CA VAL A 580 26.42 21.39 -4.65
C VAL A 580 26.10 20.64 -3.36
N ALA A 581 27.08 20.57 -2.46
CA ALA A 581 26.88 20.02 -1.13
C ALA A 581 26.03 20.97 -0.28
N THR A 582 24.84 20.52 0.10
CA THR A 582 23.86 21.30 0.88
C THR A 582 23.78 20.76 2.30
N ASP A 583 23.75 21.68 3.28
CA ASP A 583 23.60 21.35 4.68
C ASP A 583 22.16 20.91 5.01
N MET A 584 21.98 19.66 5.47
CA MET A 584 20.72 19.09 5.95
C MET A 584 20.81 18.70 7.44
N GLY A 585 21.49 19.51 8.26
CA GLY A 585 21.69 19.27 9.68
C GLY A 585 22.76 18.21 9.94
N ARG A 586 22.34 16.95 10.15
CA ARG A 586 23.25 15.82 10.45
C ARG A 586 24.14 15.43 9.25
N TYR A 587 23.67 15.71 8.03
CA TYR A 587 24.32 15.31 6.79
C TYR A 587 24.57 16.53 5.89
N MET A 588 25.69 16.49 5.17
CA MET A 588 25.86 17.22 3.91
C MET A 588 25.30 16.35 2.79
N VAL A 589 24.31 16.85 2.06
CA VAL A 589 23.60 16.11 1.01
C VAL A 589 23.91 16.72 -0.34
N THR A 590 24.29 15.88 -1.30
CA THR A 590 24.68 16.32 -2.65
C THR A 590 23.88 15.55 -3.69
N TYR A 591 23.15 16.29 -4.53
CA TYR A 591 22.58 15.75 -5.77
C TYR A 591 23.72 15.59 -6.78
N THR A 592 24.19 14.36 -7.00
CA THR A 592 25.44 14.12 -7.74
C THR A 592 25.20 14.08 -9.24
N LYS A 593 24.26 13.24 -9.68
CA LYS A 593 23.88 13.08 -11.08
C LYS A 593 22.50 12.44 -11.18
N ASP A 594 21.95 12.43 -12.38
CA ASP A 594 20.73 11.72 -12.73
C ASP A 594 20.90 10.97 -14.05
N THR A 595 20.15 9.87 -14.21
CA THR A 595 20.19 9.05 -15.42
C THR A 595 18.78 8.62 -15.80
N ILE A 596 18.42 8.77 -17.07
CA ILE A 596 17.18 8.24 -17.63
C ILE A 596 17.47 6.84 -18.18
N ASN A 597 16.68 5.86 -17.76
CA ASN A 597 16.70 4.54 -18.37
C ASN A 597 15.57 4.45 -19.41
N GLU A 598 15.93 4.37 -20.68
CA GLU A 598 14.96 4.32 -21.79
C GLU A 598 14.06 3.08 -21.73
N ARG A 599 14.53 1.98 -21.12
CA ARG A 599 13.80 0.71 -21.07
C ARG A 599 12.62 0.76 -20.10
N ASP A 600 12.76 1.43 -18.96
CA ASP A 600 11.71 1.51 -17.94
C ASP A 600 11.06 2.91 -17.86
N ARG A 601 11.55 3.87 -18.66
CA ARG A 601 11.12 5.28 -18.68
C ARG A 601 11.23 5.96 -17.31
N LYS A 602 12.11 5.44 -16.44
CA LYS A 602 12.39 6.00 -15.12
C LYS A 602 13.63 6.87 -15.18
N ARG A 603 13.59 7.96 -14.42
CA ARG A 603 14.77 8.78 -14.12
C ARG A 603 15.22 8.49 -12.70
N TYR A 604 16.47 8.09 -12.55
CA TYR A 604 17.10 7.81 -11.27
C TYR A 604 17.97 9.00 -10.86
N PHE A 605 17.89 9.39 -9.60
CA PHE A 605 18.69 10.48 -9.03
C PHE A 605 19.69 9.91 -8.03
N GLU A 606 20.99 10.20 -8.18
CA GLU A 606 22.01 9.83 -7.21
C GLU A 606 22.16 10.92 -6.16
N ILE A 607 21.81 10.58 -4.91
CA ILE A 607 21.86 11.50 -3.77
C ILE A 607 22.83 10.96 -2.74
N THR A 608 23.94 11.68 -2.53
CA THR A 608 24.99 11.28 -1.60
C THR A 608 24.82 12.00 -0.27
N PHE A 609 24.73 11.23 0.82
CA PHE A 609 24.65 11.70 2.19
C PHE A 609 26.01 11.52 2.87
N LYS A 610 26.64 12.62 3.30
CA LYS A 610 27.92 12.62 4.01
C LYS A 610 27.72 13.15 5.44
N ALA A 611 27.98 12.33 6.45
CA ALA A 611 27.85 12.77 7.84
C ALA A 611 28.89 13.84 8.20
N LYS A 612 28.51 14.82 9.02
CA LYS A 612 29.43 15.90 9.45
C LYS A 612 30.37 15.51 10.58
N GLU A 613 29.92 14.64 11.49
CA GLU A 613 30.63 14.28 12.73
C GLU A 613 31.20 12.85 12.69
N GLY A 614 31.94 12.49 11.62
CA GLY A 614 32.59 11.18 11.51
C GLY A 614 31.64 9.97 11.38
N GLY A 615 30.36 10.21 11.09
CA GLY A 615 29.37 9.16 10.83
C GLY A 615 29.49 8.52 9.43
N GLU A 616 28.67 7.49 9.18
CA GLU A 616 28.63 6.80 7.90
C GLU A 616 28.14 7.73 6.77
N SER A 617 28.77 7.61 5.60
CA SER A 617 28.32 8.21 4.35
C SER A 617 27.71 7.14 3.46
N PHE A 618 26.60 7.44 2.79
CA PHE A 618 25.88 6.50 1.93
C PHE A 618 25.19 7.24 0.79
N SER A 619 24.82 6.52 -0.26
CA SER A 619 24.06 7.07 -1.39
C SER A 619 22.69 6.41 -1.50
N LEU A 620 21.70 7.19 -1.90
CA LEU A 620 20.35 6.72 -2.23
C LEU A 620 20.04 7.05 -3.69
N TYR A 621 19.19 6.22 -4.29
CA TYR A 621 18.84 6.27 -5.70
C TYR A 621 17.33 6.33 -5.92
N PRO A 622 16.62 7.37 -5.40
CA PRO A 622 15.19 7.52 -5.68
C PRO A 622 14.96 7.72 -7.18
N ASP A 623 13.81 7.27 -7.66
CA ASP A 623 13.42 7.39 -9.06
C ASP A 623 12.08 8.08 -9.25
N VAL A 624 11.87 8.61 -10.45
CA VAL A 624 10.59 9.17 -10.88
C VAL A 624 10.22 8.60 -12.24
N ILE A 625 8.92 8.43 -12.44
CA ILE A 625 8.35 8.01 -13.72
C ILE A 625 7.26 9.01 -14.13
N LYS A 626 7.25 9.41 -15.40
CA LYS A 626 6.25 10.35 -15.91
C LYS A 626 4.87 9.73 -15.80
N ASN A 627 3.92 10.46 -15.22
CA ASN A 627 2.56 9.98 -15.07
C ASN A 627 1.89 9.73 -16.43
N ASN A 628 1.05 8.69 -16.49
CA ASN A 628 0.23 8.36 -17.66
C ASN A 628 -1.28 8.48 -17.34
N LYS A 629 -2.14 8.08 -18.29
CA LYS A 629 -3.60 8.04 -18.13
C LYS A 629 -4.24 9.38 -17.72
N GLY A 630 -3.74 10.50 -18.24
CA GLY A 630 -4.29 11.83 -17.99
C GLY A 630 -3.91 12.43 -16.62
N MET A 631 -3.05 11.75 -15.85
CA MET A 631 -2.45 12.32 -14.64
C MET A 631 -1.29 13.26 -15.04
N GLU A 632 -1.29 14.48 -14.48
CA GLU A 632 -0.19 15.43 -14.66
C GLU A 632 0.99 15.09 -13.75
N GLY A 633 2.19 15.57 -14.11
CA GLY A 633 3.39 15.42 -13.28
C GLY A 633 4.08 14.05 -13.39
N PHE A 634 4.62 13.60 -12.26
CA PHE A 634 5.37 12.34 -12.14
C PHE A 634 4.99 11.59 -10.87
N ALA A 635 5.20 10.28 -10.90
CA ALA A 635 5.14 9.42 -9.72
C ALA A 635 6.56 9.27 -9.17
N ALA A 636 6.74 9.61 -7.90
CA ALA A 636 8.00 9.45 -7.19
C ALA A 636 8.06 8.10 -6.50
N ASN A 637 9.13 7.35 -6.78
CA ASN A 637 9.48 6.13 -6.08
C ASN A 637 10.63 6.45 -5.10
N PRO A 638 10.39 6.26 -3.80
CA PRO A 638 11.40 6.43 -2.77
C PRO A 638 12.57 5.45 -2.86
N ALA A 639 13.68 5.83 -2.24
CA ALA A 639 14.78 4.95 -1.90
C ALA A 639 15.04 4.99 -0.38
N ALA A 640 15.38 3.84 0.20
CA ALA A 640 15.64 3.71 1.62
C ALA A 640 17.01 3.08 1.91
N LYS A 641 17.67 3.58 2.95
CA LYS A 641 18.83 2.94 3.59
C LYS A 641 18.34 2.30 4.88
N HIS A 642 18.43 0.98 4.94
CA HIS A 642 18.00 0.21 6.09
C HIS A 642 19.14 0.03 7.09
N TYR A 643 18.87 0.32 8.36
CA TYR A 643 19.71 -0.04 9.50
C TYR A 643 18.91 -0.92 10.44
N TRP A 644 19.58 -1.68 11.30
CA TRP A 644 18.90 -2.48 12.33
C TRP A 644 17.92 -1.64 13.19
N HIS A 645 18.31 -0.42 13.56
CA HIS A 645 17.59 0.41 14.54
C HIS A 645 16.79 1.57 13.93
N LYS A 646 16.89 1.80 12.62
CA LYS A 646 16.19 2.88 11.91
C LYS A 646 16.28 2.68 10.39
N ASP A 647 15.39 3.33 9.66
CA ASP A 647 15.51 3.50 8.22
C ASP A 647 15.60 4.98 7.86
N ILE A 648 16.41 5.33 6.87
CA ILE A 648 16.44 6.66 6.26
C ILE A 648 15.82 6.54 4.88
N PHE A 649 14.75 7.28 4.66
CA PHE A 649 13.92 7.20 3.48
C PHE A 649 13.94 8.53 2.74
N ALA A 650 14.16 8.53 1.42
CA ALA A 650 14.26 9.74 0.62
C ALA A 650 13.48 9.61 -0.70
N TYR A 651 12.76 10.66 -1.10
CA TYR A 651 12.05 10.70 -2.38
C TYR A 651 11.99 12.12 -2.96
N ILE A 652 11.90 12.20 -4.28
CA ILE A 652 11.85 13.46 -5.03
C ILE A 652 10.43 14.04 -4.97
N THR A 653 10.28 15.28 -4.51
CA THR A 653 8.98 15.98 -4.48
C THR A 653 8.81 16.96 -5.63
N SER A 654 9.92 17.44 -6.21
CA SER A 654 9.95 18.25 -7.42
C SER A 654 11.32 18.14 -8.07
N PHE A 655 11.41 18.25 -9.38
CA PHE A 655 12.67 18.46 -10.09
C PHE A 655 12.44 19.44 -11.24
N GLN A 656 13.46 20.23 -11.55
CA GLN A 656 13.47 21.11 -12.71
C GLN A 656 14.71 20.82 -13.53
N GLU A 657 14.49 20.57 -14.81
CA GLU A 657 15.53 20.41 -15.81
C GLU A 657 15.58 21.64 -16.68
N ASN A 658 16.79 22.11 -16.91
CA ASN A 658 17.01 23.23 -17.79
C ASN A 658 17.50 22.73 -19.15
N THR A 659 16.56 22.41 -20.03
CA THR A 659 16.83 21.97 -21.42
C THR A 659 16.62 23.06 -22.47
N GLY A 660 16.27 24.28 -22.05
CA GLY A 660 16.02 25.41 -22.95
C GLY A 660 17.32 26.07 -23.43
N GLU A 661 17.32 26.62 -24.65
CA GLU A 661 18.38 27.53 -25.08
C GLU A 661 18.41 28.74 -24.14
N ASP A 662 19.59 29.04 -23.60
CA ASP A 662 19.77 30.14 -22.68
C ASP A 662 19.64 31.50 -23.41
N THR A 663 18.44 32.06 -23.36
CA THR A 663 18.12 33.36 -23.97
C THR A 663 18.58 34.56 -23.13
N THR A 664 19.10 34.33 -21.92
CA THR A 664 19.54 35.41 -21.03
C THR A 664 20.88 36.00 -21.51
N LYS A 665 20.99 37.33 -21.46
CA LYS A 665 22.17 38.07 -21.92
C LYS A 665 22.95 38.62 -20.73
N PHE A 666 24.26 38.80 -20.91
CA PHE A 666 25.08 39.50 -19.94
C PHE A 666 24.65 40.96 -19.81
N VAL A 667 24.46 41.41 -18.58
CA VAL A 667 24.28 42.81 -18.20
C VAL A 667 25.63 43.34 -17.75
N ASN A 668 26.18 44.29 -18.50
CA ASN A 668 27.48 44.87 -18.19
C ASN A 668 27.34 45.88 -17.05
N ARG A 669 28.27 45.82 -16.10
CA ARG A 669 28.37 46.75 -14.98
C ARG A 669 29.81 47.19 -14.81
N ASP A 670 29.99 48.46 -14.49
CA ASP A 670 31.29 49.01 -14.13
C ASP A 670 31.57 48.73 -12.65
N ILE A 671 32.80 48.31 -12.32
CA ILE A 671 33.23 47.97 -10.96
C ILE A 671 34.66 48.44 -10.70
N LYS A 672 34.96 48.82 -9.45
CA LYS A 672 36.32 49.04 -8.93
C LYS A 672 36.60 48.13 -7.75
N VAL A 673 37.88 47.99 -7.39
CA VAL A 673 38.28 47.26 -6.19
C VAL A 673 37.65 47.93 -4.96
N GLY A 674 36.93 47.14 -4.16
CA GLY A 674 36.15 47.58 -3.00
C GLY A 674 34.68 47.92 -3.30
N ASP A 675 34.29 48.00 -4.59
CA ASP A 675 32.90 48.29 -4.95
C ASP A 675 31.99 47.08 -4.75
N THR A 676 30.70 47.38 -4.53
CA THR A 676 29.63 46.39 -4.38
C THR A 676 28.63 46.49 -5.52
N ILE A 677 28.29 45.37 -6.14
CA ILE A 677 27.27 45.28 -7.20
C ILE A 677 26.15 44.32 -6.78
N PHE A 678 24.91 44.76 -6.91
CA PHE A 678 23.74 43.92 -6.62
C PHE A 678 23.34 43.07 -7.84
N TYR A 679 22.97 41.82 -7.57
CA TYR A 679 22.26 40.93 -8.49
C TYR A 679 20.94 40.49 -7.83
N SER A 680 20.07 39.74 -8.53
CA SER A 680 18.71 39.48 -8.03
C SER A 680 18.65 38.79 -6.65
N ASN A 681 19.66 37.97 -6.32
CA ASN A 681 19.69 37.15 -5.12
C ASN A 681 20.83 37.47 -4.14
N GLY A 682 21.49 38.62 -4.30
CA GLY A 682 22.58 39.01 -3.40
C GLY A 682 23.43 40.18 -3.89
N LEU A 683 24.69 40.21 -3.48
CA LEU A 683 25.67 41.20 -3.89
C LEU A 683 27.04 40.59 -4.20
N LEU A 684 27.82 41.31 -4.98
CA LEU A 684 29.15 40.99 -5.45
C LEU A 684 30.11 42.02 -4.89
N VAL A 685 31.24 41.60 -4.32
CA VAL A 685 32.29 42.50 -3.83
C VAL A 685 33.60 42.17 -4.53
N LEU A 686 34.19 43.13 -5.24
CA LEU A 686 35.51 42.95 -5.87
C LEU A 686 36.61 43.22 -4.84
N ASN A 687 37.37 42.20 -4.47
CA ASN A 687 38.42 42.30 -3.45
C ASN A 687 39.76 42.77 -4.01
N LYS A 688 40.17 42.19 -5.14
CA LYS A 688 41.45 42.48 -5.78
C LYS A 688 41.46 42.08 -7.24
N VAL A 689 42.43 42.63 -7.97
CA VAL A 689 42.77 42.21 -9.34
C VAL A 689 44.17 41.61 -9.30
N SER A 690 44.34 40.42 -9.87
CA SER A 690 45.61 39.71 -9.93
C SER A 690 46.06 39.58 -11.38
N VAL A 691 47.34 39.87 -11.64
CA VAL A 691 47.97 39.70 -12.95
C VAL A 691 48.71 38.38 -12.97
N ASN A 692 48.47 37.53 -13.96
CA ASN A 692 49.10 36.21 -14.14
C ASN A 692 49.23 35.40 -12.83
N PRO A 693 48.13 35.19 -12.07
CA PRO A 693 48.19 34.42 -10.85
C PRO A 693 48.65 32.97 -11.14
N PRO A 694 49.63 32.44 -10.39
CA PRO A 694 50.17 31.09 -10.60
C PRO A 694 49.10 29.99 -10.50
N GLU A 695 48.10 30.19 -9.63
CA GLU A 695 46.99 29.25 -9.41
C GLU A 695 46.11 29.02 -10.65
N GLN A 696 46.14 29.94 -11.62
CA GLN A 696 45.30 29.92 -12.82
C GLN A 696 46.13 29.77 -14.10
N ALA A 697 47.40 29.39 -13.98
CA ALA A 697 48.34 29.23 -15.10
C ALA A 697 47.84 28.25 -16.18
N ALA A 698 46.93 27.34 -15.85
CA ALA A 698 46.28 26.45 -16.81
C ALA A 698 45.28 27.14 -17.75
N LEU A 699 44.82 28.35 -17.43
CA LEU A 699 43.75 29.06 -18.15
C LEU A 699 44.26 30.10 -19.17
N TYR A 700 45.56 30.37 -19.20
CA TYR A 700 46.21 31.31 -20.13
C TYR A 700 47.51 30.72 -20.70
N GLY A 701 47.82 31.06 -21.96
CA GLY A 701 48.94 30.48 -22.70
C GLY A 701 50.29 31.15 -22.43
N ASN A 702 51.38 30.48 -22.83
CA ASN A 702 52.73 31.06 -22.80
C ASN A 702 52.79 32.26 -23.75
N GLY A 703 52.96 33.47 -23.19
CA GLY A 703 52.97 34.74 -23.92
C GLY A 703 51.70 35.58 -23.78
N GLU A 704 50.66 35.08 -23.11
CA GLU A 704 49.46 35.85 -22.78
C GLU A 704 49.65 36.60 -21.45
N THR A 705 49.10 37.81 -21.35
CA THR A 705 48.92 38.51 -20.06
C THR A 705 47.47 38.37 -19.64
N ALA A 706 47.21 37.68 -18.55
CA ALA A 706 45.89 37.46 -17.99
C ALA A 706 45.65 38.29 -16.73
N LEU A 707 44.49 38.93 -16.65
CA LEU A 707 44.00 39.62 -15.47
C LEU A 707 42.83 38.84 -14.89
N PHE A 708 42.85 38.54 -13.59
CA PHE A 708 41.77 37.87 -12.89
C PHE A 708 41.22 38.75 -11.76
N LEU A 709 39.91 38.76 -11.62
CA LEU A 709 39.20 39.48 -10.57
C LEU A 709 38.93 38.51 -9.42
N ASP A 710 39.21 38.88 -8.18
CA ASP A 710 38.82 38.10 -7.00
C ASP A 710 37.53 38.71 -6.45
N ILE A 711 36.39 38.06 -6.70
CA ILE A 711 35.06 38.55 -6.36
C ILE A 711 34.42 37.61 -5.34
N ASP A 712 33.86 38.17 -4.28
CA ASP A 712 32.95 37.44 -3.40
C ASP A 712 31.51 37.66 -3.82
N VAL A 713 30.80 36.56 -4.02
CA VAL A 713 29.35 36.53 -4.20
C VAL A 713 28.72 36.20 -2.87
N LEU A 714 28.02 37.17 -2.29
CA LEU A 714 27.22 37.00 -1.08
C LEU A 714 25.76 36.86 -1.46
N SER A 715 25.17 35.71 -1.15
CA SER A 715 23.75 35.46 -1.38
C SER A 715 22.88 35.96 -0.23
N LYS A 716 21.59 36.17 -0.49
CA LYS A 716 20.59 36.63 0.50
C LYS A 716 20.48 35.74 1.75
N ASP A 717 20.81 34.46 1.62
CA ASP A 717 20.84 33.48 2.72
C ASP A 717 22.16 33.52 3.53
N GLY A 718 23.08 34.43 3.21
CA GLY A 718 24.32 34.67 3.94
C GLY A 718 25.50 33.78 3.52
N ARG A 719 25.34 32.93 2.50
CA ARG A 719 26.46 32.13 1.96
C ARG A 719 27.38 33.00 1.12
N ARG A 720 28.67 32.66 1.12
CA ARG A 720 29.72 33.35 0.38
C ARG A 720 30.39 32.40 -0.60
N TYR A 721 30.47 32.79 -1.86
CA TYR A 721 31.13 32.05 -2.93
C TYR A 721 32.23 32.92 -3.51
N ALA A 722 33.45 32.41 -3.56
CA ALA A 722 34.55 33.10 -4.23
C ALA A 722 34.53 32.75 -5.71
N VAL A 723 34.61 33.75 -6.58
CA VAL A 723 34.73 33.57 -8.03
C VAL A 723 35.89 34.39 -8.57
N LYS A 724 36.56 33.82 -9.56
CA LYS A 724 37.72 34.39 -10.20
C LYS A 724 37.56 34.48 -11.72
N PRO A 725 36.66 35.33 -12.24
CA PRO A 725 36.58 35.58 -13.68
C PRO A 725 37.83 36.34 -14.15
N GLY A 726 38.27 36.04 -15.37
CA GLY A 726 39.49 36.63 -15.94
C GLY A 726 39.35 37.07 -17.38
N ILE A 727 40.39 37.73 -17.87
CA ILE A 727 40.57 38.07 -19.27
C ILE A 727 42.02 37.80 -19.65
N ALA A 728 42.24 36.97 -20.66
CA ALA A 728 43.55 36.71 -21.23
C ALA A 728 43.76 37.61 -22.46
N VAL A 729 44.91 38.27 -22.51
CA VAL A 729 45.26 39.23 -23.56
C VAL A 729 46.48 38.73 -24.32
N ASN A 730 46.36 38.64 -25.64
CA ASN A 730 47.45 38.27 -26.55
C ASN A 730 47.45 39.21 -27.77
N GLY A 731 48.38 40.17 -27.79
CA GLY A 731 48.39 41.25 -28.78
C GLY A 731 47.08 42.05 -28.75
N ASN A 732 46.37 42.09 -29.88
CA ASN A 732 45.05 42.74 -30.00
C ASN A 732 43.86 41.80 -29.73
N SER A 733 44.10 40.55 -29.36
CA SER A 733 43.03 39.58 -29.06
C SER A 733 42.75 39.52 -27.55
N PHE A 734 41.46 39.60 -27.22
CA PHE A 734 40.96 39.50 -25.85
C PHE A 734 40.09 38.27 -25.73
N ARG A 735 40.44 37.38 -24.79
CA ARG A 735 39.67 36.18 -24.50
C ARG A 735 39.13 36.25 -23.08
N PRO A 736 37.81 36.46 -22.90
CA PRO A 736 37.22 36.41 -21.58
C PRO A 736 37.22 34.97 -21.04
N ILE A 737 37.42 34.85 -19.73
CA ILE A 737 37.36 33.61 -18.95
C ILE A 737 36.27 33.85 -17.91
N ALA A 738 35.08 33.30 -18.18
CA ALA A 738 33.97 33.41 -17.24
C ALA A 738 34.15 32.45 -16.06
N ASP A 739 33.55 32.80 -14.92
CA ASP A 739 33.42 31.94 -13.76
C ASP A 739 31.95 31.92 -13.31
N THR A 740 31.52 30.80 -12.71
CA THR A 740 30.10 30.51 -12.51
C THR A 740 29.83 30.12 -11.06
N VAL A 741 28.88 30.82 -10.42
CA VAL A 741 28.27 30.38 -9.16
C VAL A 741 26.98 29.65 -9.48
N THR A 742 27.11 28.35 -9.73
CA THR A 742 25.99 27.46 -10.04
C THR A 742 24.86 27.59 -9.01
N ALA A 743 25.17 27.55 -7.71
CA ALA A 743 24.20 27.69 -6.63
C ALA A 743 23.40 29.02 -6.61
N GLN A 744 23.82 30.02 -7.38
CA GLN A 744 23.15 31.32 -7.51
C GLN A 744 22.66 31.58 -8.94
N SER A 745 22.74 30.59 -9.83
CA SER A 745 22.39 30.74 -11.25
C SER A 745 23.14 31.92 -11.90
N LEU A 746 24.39 32.15 -11.49
CA LEU A 746 25.15 33.35 -11.82
C LEU A 746 26.41 33.03 -12.61
N ILE A 747 26.55 33.62 -13.81
CA ILE A 747 27.78 33.61 -14.59
C ILE A 747 28.36 35.02 -14.57
N ILE A 748 29.63 35.13 -14.20
CA ILE A 748 30.37 36.39 -14.18
C ILE A 748 31.50 36.31 -15.19
N GLN A 749 31.62 37.34 -16.01
CA GLN A 749 32.67 37.46 -17.00
C GLN A 749 33.41 38.78 -16.81
N PHE A 750 34.74 38.75 -16.96
CA PHE A 750 35.51 39.99 -17.06
C PHE A 750 35.58 40.43 -18.52
N ASN A 751 34.93 41.55 -18.86
CA ASN A 751 34.79 41.99 -20.25
C ASN A 751 35.99 42.79 -20.74
N LYS A 752 36.39 43.82 -19.98
CA LYS A 752 37.51 44.71 -20.33
C LYS A 752 37.90 45.63 -19.17
N VAL A 753 39.12 46.14 -19.23
CA VAL A 753 39.55 47.31 -18.47
C VAL A 753 39.04 48.56 -19.21
N LYS A 754 38.19 49.36 -18.56
CA LYS A 754 37.53 50.52 -19.18
C LYS A 754 38.36 51.80 -19.02
N ASP A 755 38.99 51.97 -17.87
CA ASP A 755 39.92 53.07 -17.59
C ASP A 755 40.98 52.59 -16.59
N GLU A 756 42.19 52.33 -17.08
CA GLU A 756 43.32 51.84 -16.28
C GLU A 756 43.76 52.85 -15.22
N LYS A 757 43.72 54.16 -15.53
CA LYS A 757 44.16 55.22 -14.60
C LYS A 757 43.20 55.42 -13.44
N LYS A 758 41.92 55.10 -13.64
CA LYS A 758 40.86 55.19 -12.62
C LYS A 758 40.53 53.84 -11.97
N GLY A 759 41.21 52.76 -12.36
CA GLY A 759 40.93 51.40 -11.91
C GLY A 759 39.52 50.91 -12.24
N LEU A 760 38.90 51.44 -13.31
CA LEU A 760 37.52 51.14 -13.69
C LEU A 760 37.47 49.93 -14.63
N LEU A 761 36.79 48.87 -14.19
CA LEU A 761 36.68 47.59 -14.87
C LEU A 761 35.23 47.38 -15.31
N GLU A 762 35.00 46.66 -16.41
CA GLU A 762 33.67 46.25 -16.84
C GLU A 762 33.51 44.74 -16.67
N ILE A 763 32.52 44.33 -15.88
CA ILE A 763 32.12 42.92 -15.75
C ILE A 763 30.78 42.68 -16.41
N GLY A 764 30.61 41.51 -17.01
CA GLY A 764 29.32 40.99 -17.44
C GLY A 764 28.73 40.11 -16.34
N ILE A 765 27.50 40.40 -15.93
CA ILE A 765 26.73 39.56 -15.01
C ILE A 765 25.57 38.94 -15.78
N LYS A 766 25.46 37.61 -15.74
CA LYS A 766 24.37 36.88 -16.36
C LYS A 766 23.70 35.97 -15.34
N GLU A 767 22.43 36.26 -15.05
CA GLU A 767 21.58 35.46 -14.18
C GLU A 767 20.76 34.51 -15.04
N SER A 768 21.20 33.26 -15.14
CA SER A 768 20.62 32.26 -16.03
C SER A 768 20.07 31.10 -15.24
N GLY A 769 18.75 30.91 -15.28
CA GLY A 769 18.14 29.68 -14.78
C GLY A 769 18.63 28.44 -15.54
N ALA A 770 19.14 28.60 -16.76
CA ALA A 770 19.49 27.50 -17.66
C ALA A 770 20.72 26.68 -17.23
N ILE A 771 21.50 27.15 -16.24
CA ILE A 771 22.74 26.49 -15.80
C ILE A 771 22.59 25.56 -14.59
N THR A 772 21.39 25.38 -14.06
CA THR A 772 21.20 24.60 -12.83
C THR A 772 20.03 23.64 -12.90
N ASP A 773 20.31 22.34 -12.97
CA ASP A 773 19.32 21.35 -12.56
C ASP A 773 19.18 21.42 -11.03
N LEU A 774 17.93 21.45 -10.58
CA LEU A 774 17.60 21.42 -9.16
C LEU A 774 16.56 20.34 -8.88
N ILE A 775 16.69 19.74 -7.71
CA ILE A 775 15.72 18.81 -7.17
C ILE A 775 15.25 19.28 -5.81
N THR A 776 14.03 18.93 -5.44
CA THR A 776 13.50 19.09 -4.09
C THR A 776 13.31 17.70 -3.51
N LEU A 777 13.90 17.51 -2.32
CA LEU A 777 14.03 16.22 -1.67
C LEU A 777 13.28 16.24 -0.34
N LYS A 778 12.54 15.17 -0.07
CA LYS A 778 11.98 14.90 1.25
C LYS A 778 12.63 13.66 1.86
N VAL A 779 13.05 13.76 3.12
CA VAL A 779 13.79 12.72 3.84
C VAL A 779 13.18 12.50 5.22
N TYR A 780 12.83 11.24 5.51
CA TYR A 780 12.32 10.79 6.81
C TYR A 780 13.29 9.81 7.48
N GLU A 781 13.35 9.86 8.81
CA GLU A 781 13.94 8.82 9.64
C GLU A 781 12.82 8.04 10.37
N PHE A 782 12.75 6.73 10.13
CA PHE A 782 11.81 5.81 10.79
C PHE A 782 12.55 4.94 11.81
N PRO A 783 12.56 5.31 13.09
CA PRO A 783 13.24 4.52 14.12
C PRO A 783 12.50 3.21 14.40
N MET A 784 13.27 2.13 14.58
CA MET A 784 12.80 0.80 15.01
C MET A 784 11.72 0.16 14.13
N ILE A 785 11.57 0.61 12.88
CA ILE A 785 10.58 0.06 11.94
C ILE A 785 10.75 -1.45 11.69
N ASN A 786 11.96 -1.98 11.82
CA ASN A 786 12.21 -3.43 11.70
C ASN A 786 11.48 -4.28 12.74
N ILE A 787 11.11 -3.71 13.90
CA ILE A 787 10.30 -4.42 14.88
C ILE A 787 8.91 -4.74 14.30
N LEU A 788 8.33 -3.82 13.52
CA LEU A 788 7.06 -4.02 12.82
C LEU A 788 7.19 -5.18 11.81
N TRP A 789 8.18 -5.12 10.92
CA TRP A 789 8.39 -6.13 9.87
C TRP A 789 8.70 -7.51 10.46
N LEU A 790 9.55 -7.58 11.48
CA LEU A 790 9.84 -8.83 12.19
C LEU A 790 8.60 -9.35 12.90
N GLY A 791 7.79 -8.47 13.50
CA GLY A 791 6.52 -8.82 14.13
C GLY A 791 5.55 -9.49 13.16
N ILE A 792 5.44 -8.99 11.93
CA ILE A 792 4.62 -9.59 10.86
C ILE A 792 5.08 -11.01 10.54
N LEU A 793 6.39 -11.22 10.39
CA LEU A 793 6.95 -12.54 10.10
C LEU A 793 6.70 -13.53 11.25
N VAL A 794 6.92 -13.10 12.50
CA VAL A 794 6.67 -13.92 13.69
C VAL A 794 5.18 -14.24 13.83
N MET A 795 4.30 -13.26 13.60
CA MET A 795 2.85 -13.46 13.65
C MET A 795 2.41 -14.51 12.64
N THR A 796 2.89 -14.40 11.39
CA THR A 796 2.61 -15.33 10.30
C THR A 796 3.09 -16.75 10.62
N ALA A 797 4.32 -16.88 11.16
CA ALA A 797 4.85 -18.16 11.59
C ALA A 797 3.97 -18.80 12.69
N GLY A 798 3.50 -18.03 13.66
CA GLY A 798 2.59 -18.50 14.70
C GLY A 798 1.24 -18.99 14.16
N PHE A 799 0.68 -18.31 13.17
CA PHE A 799 -0.51 -18.76 12.46
C PHE A 799 -0.27 -20.09 11.73
N ILE A 800 0.83 -20.23 10.99
CA ILE A 800 1.21 -21.47 10.29
C ILE A 800 1.35 -22.63 11.29
N MET A 801 2.05 -22.41 12.41
CA MET A 801 2.15 -23.39 13.50
C MET A 801 0.76 -23.82 14.01
N SER A 802 -0.14 -22.85 14.21
CA SER A 802 -1.51 -23.10 14.67
C SER A 802 -2.32 -23.91 13.67
N ILE A 803 -2.21 -23.62 12.37
CA ILE A 803 -2.85 -24.37 11.29
C ILE A 803 -2.36 -25.82 11.27
N ILE A 804 -1.04 -26.04 11.34
CA ILE A 804 -0.44 -27.39 11.35
C ILE A 804 -0.94 -28.17 12.57
N GLN A 805 -0.94 -27.55 13.75
CA GLN A 805 -1.43 -28.16 14.98
C GLN A 805 -2.90 -28.56 14.89
N ARG A 806 -3.76 -27.66 14.40
CA ARG A 806 -5.20 -27.90 14.27
C ARG A 806 -5.52 -28.98 13.25
N ASN A 807 -4.82 -29.00 12.11
CA ASN A 807 -4.97 -30.05 11.10
C ASN A 807 -4.63 -31.44 11.66
N LYS A 808 -3.59 -31.54 12.50
CA LYS A 808 -3.26 -32.80 13.19
C LYS A 808 -4.34 -33.22 14.18
N GLN A 809 -4.89 -32.29 14.95
CA GLN A 809 -5.99 -32.58 15.88
C GLN A 809 -7.27 -33.05 15.17
N VAL A 810 -7.61 -32.43 14.04
CA VAL A 810 -8.74 -32.87 13.21
C VAL A 810 -8.51 -34.29 12.68
N LYS A 811 -7.31 -34.63 12.21
CA LYS A 811 -6.98 -35.99 11.75
C LYS A 811 -7.03 -37.02 12.88
N ASN A 812 -6.53 -36.69 14.07
CA ASN A 812 -6.46 -37.63 15.19
C ASN A 812 -7.84 -37.93 15.80
N ASN A 813 -8.75 -36.94 15.83
CA ASN A 813 -10.13 -37.15 16.29
C ASN A 813 -11.03 -37.87 15.27
N LEU A 814 -10.50 -38.20 14.08
CA LEU A 814 -11.17 -39.00 13.05
C LEU A 814 -10.75 -40.48 13.08
N LYS A 815 -9.79 -40.86 13.96
CA LYS A 815 -9.55 -42.27 14.23
C LYS A 815 -10.66 -42.76 15.17
N PRO A 816 -11.37 -43.86 14.85
CA PRO A 816 -12.24 -44.49 15.83
C PRO A 816 -11.38 -44.83 17.05
N VAL A 817 -11.88 -44.50 18.24
CA VAL A 817 -11.32 -45.03 19.48
C VAL A 817 -11.51 -46.54 19.38
N SER A 818 -10.40 -47.26 19.15
CA SER A 818 -10.36 -48.72 19.20
C SER A 818 -10.66 -49.22 20.60
#